data_AF-A0A0E0HN67-F1
#
_entry.id   AF-A0A0E0HN67-F1
#
_cell.length_a   1.000
_cell.length_b   1.000
_cell.length_c   1.000
_cell.angle_alpha   90.00
_cell.angle_beta   90.00
_cell.angle_gamma   90.00
#
_symmetry.space_group_name_H-M   'P 1'
#
loop_
_entity.id
_entity.type
_entity.pdbx_description
1 polymer ?
#
loop_
_entity_poly.entity_id
_entity_poly.type
_entity_poly.pdbx_seq_one_letter_code
_entity_poly.pdbx_strand_id
1 'polypeptide(L)'
;MRVTLYPLFYAYDEPPLRHHHGGVQPIRDIFTSLIYVALCLALLYLLCLTPRGSPENAVSALLRHVTIASSGEGRGGGGGGGGCDYSEGRWVAAAGHARRYNGTACDVKGSEDCARNGRPDTGYLDWRWRPASCELPAFDAAAFLAAARGRHVAFVGDSMARNQAESLVCLLAAAAFPYRLVYRDREPGTRKFWRWAFPTHGVTVSVYWAPFLAMAAGRPENFSVQHNLVYLDTLAERWSADADTMDVAVISTGHWFWNPTVYYHHNGGEVLGVHNLPELNHTEIGFFSPYREAIRMSLERLLGSAAAGRRGRTVVVTTFSPAHFEKEWDDPATCARTRPYEDGEKEVGGIEGELRNIAIEEAAAAAAAARSRVEVLDVTRLATMRPDGHPGVYMHRDPFARGVPERLQSDCLHFCLPGPMGAYQPLQHHHGGGAAGYFLPRTAVTWLAAACLSLALLHLLCCSPPGGHQAVFSPLLQYFNGNGTYSSNISSSGVEERSSAAASCDYSVGRWVRAPGHARRYNGTACNVKPEQDCVGNGRPETGYLDWRWQPASCELPAFDAAAFLAAARGRHVAFVGDSMARNQAESLHCLLAAAFPHEVVAQDAERYKRQFTRWSFPSHGVTLSTYWAPFLVRSGGKPFNYTMPYNLVYLDELGNRWDADAGTMDVVVLTAGHWFWNPAVYHRRGEVVGVHAHPELNATEIGFTSPYREAFRRALERLGSDGRRRTVVLGTFAPPHFDGKPIFDPTACTRTEPYRDGEKEVGSIEREMRSIVFEEAAAAAAAAATMRVEVEDVTRLATMRPDGHPGVYMHRDPFAGGGARPERMQTDCLHSCLPGPVDTFNEILLQILSRQRKFIPNMWEGDERACATHRQGVMPCERKDERGENKSGGLHMGPTVFFFISYI
;
A
#
# COMPACT_ATOMS: atom_id res chain seq x y z
N MET A 1 43.10 1.93 -64.44
CA MET A 1 41.70 1.56 -64.10
C MET A 1 41.47 0.11 -64.51
N ARG A 2 40.98 -0.78 -63.62
CA ARG A 2 40.63 -2.18 -63.92
C ARG A 2 39.51 -2.74 -63.02
N VAL A 3 38.29 -2.55 -63.48
CA VAL A 3 37.17 -3.51 -63.68
C VAL A 3 37.23 -4.93 -63.02
N THR A 4 36.11 -5.32 -62.36
CA THR A 4 35.44 -6.66 -62.21
C THR A 4 35.79 -7.80 -61.20
N LEU A 5 34.71 -8.24 -60.50
CA LEU A 5 34.12 -9.62 -60.34
C LEU A 5 34.12 -10.40 -58.99
N TYR A 6 33.09 -11.27 -58.88
CA TYR A 6 32.59 -12.18 -57.81
C TYR A 6 33.47 -13.45 -57.55
N PRO A 7 33.23 -14.40 -56.59
CA PRO A 7 31.94 -14.87 -56.01
C PRO A 7 31.91 -15.34 -54.51
N LEU A 8 30.85 -16.07 -54.11
CA LEU A 8 30.64 -16.77 -52.81
C LEU A 8 31.28 -18.17 -52.73
N PHE A 9 31.49 -18.73 -51.52
CA PHE A 9 30.96 -20.05 -51.05
C PHE A 9 31.32 -20.39 -49.57
N TYR A 10 30.82 -21.53 -49.05
CA TYR A 10 30.88 -22.05 -47.66
C TYR A 10 32.13 -22.92 -47.35
N ALA A 11 32.59 -22.97 -46.07
CA ALA A 11 33.26 -24.13 -45.42
C ALA A 11 33.38 -23.96 -43.87
N TYR A 12 33.73 -25.03 -43.14
CA TYR A 12 33.95 -25.14 -41.68
C TYR A 12 35.46 -25.14 -41.29
N ASP A 13 35.82 -24.74 -40.05
CA ASP A 13 36.66 -25.48 -39.06
C ASP A 13 37.27 -24.60 -37.92
N GLU A 14 37.75 -25.22 -36.82
CA GLU A 14 38.26 -24.66 -35.53
C GLU A 14 39.39 -25.57 -34.93
N PRO A 15 40.11 -25.30 -33.78
CA PRO A 15 40.64 -24.06 -33.14
C PRO A 15 42.10 -24.16 -32.52
N PRO A 16 42.76 -23.05 -32.03
CA PRO A 16 43.96 -23.11 -31.12
C PRO A 16 44.18 -21.97 -30.00
N LEU A 17 45.08 -22.06 -28.97
CA LEU A 17 44.99 -22.76 -27.63
C LEU A 17 46.41 -22.88 -26.86
N ARG A 18 46.85 -22.72 -25.54
CA ARG A 18 46.50 -22.44 -24.05
C ARG A 18 47.64 -21.58 -23.35
N HIS A 19 47.87 -21.25 -22.04
CA HIS A 19 47.42 -21.67 -20.65
C HIS A 19 47.47 -20.59 -19.50
N HIS A 20 47.31 -21.00 -18.21
CA HIS A 20 46.96 -20.14 -17.04
C HIS A 20 47.41 -20.73 -15.66
N HIS A 21 48.05 -19.94 -14.78
CA HIS A 21 48.29 -20.12 -13.31
C HIS A 21 49.01 -18.86 -12.73
N GLY A 22 48.99 -18.50 -11.44
CA GLY A 22 48.21 -18.97 -10.28
C GLY A 22 48.89 -18.72 -8.90
N GLY A 23 48.13 -18.28 -7.87
CA GLY A 23 48.49 -18.37 -6.44
C GLY A 23 48.57 -17.06 -5.60
N VAL A 24 48.53 -17.04 -4.25
CA VAL A 24 47.70 -17.76 -3.23
C VAL A 24 48.04 -17.24 -1.79
N GLN A 25 47.08 -17.29 -0.85
CA GLN A 25 47.34 -17.18 0.62
C GLN A 25 46.41 -18.11 1.43
N PRO A 26 46.93 -19.16 2.11
CA PRO A 26 46.12 -20.05 2.97
C PRO A 26 46.83 -20.48 4.28
N ILE A 27 46.28 -20.15 5.45
CA ILE A 27 46.74 -20.74 6.73
C ILE A 27 45.56 -21.23 7.59
N ARG A 28 44.44 -20.51 7.60
CA ARG A 28 43.27 -20.88 8.42
C ARG A 28 42.57 -22.17 7.95
N ASP A 29 42.55 -22.42 6.65
CA ASP A 29 41.88 -23.60 6.07
C ASP A 29 42.60 -24.93 6.39
N ILE A 30 43.90 -24.88 6.70
CA ILE A 30 44.74 -26.05 6.97
C ILE A 30 44.22 -26.83 8.19
N PHE A 31 43.84 -26.14 9.28
CA PHE A 31 43.33 -26.79 10.50
C PHE A 31 42.00 -27.51 10.27
N THR A 32 41.05 -26.89 9.55
CA THR A 32 39.82 -27.55 9.10
C THR A 32 40.11 -28.74 8.20
N SER A 33 41.07 -28.62 7.28
CA SER A 33 41.42 -29.70 6.35
C SER A 33 42.00 -30.91 7.08
N LEU A 34 42.85 -30.70 8.09
CA LEU A 34 43.39 -31.77 8.95
C LEU A 34 42.30 -32.53 9.71
N ILE A 35 41.25 -31.83 10.20
CA ILE A 35 40.11 -32.47 10.87
C ILE A 35 39.33 -33.36 9.88
N TYR A 36 39.05 -32.88 8.66
CA TYR A 36 38.39 -33.68 7.64
C TYR A 36 39.25 -34.87 7.16
N VAL A 37 40.58 -34.70 7.03
CA VAL A 37 41.49 -35.81 6.71
C VAL A 37 41.48 -36.88 7.79
N ALA A 38 41.49 -36.50 9.08
CA ALA A 38 41.40 -37.45 10.19
C ALA A 38 40.08 -38.25 10.18
N LEU A 39 38.95 -37.58 9.92
CA LEU A 39 37.64 -38.22 9.76
C LEU A 39 37.60 -39.20 8.58
N CYS A 40 38.13 -38.80 7.41
CA CYS A 40 38.21 -39.66 6.23
C CYS A 40 39.11 -40.89 6.46
N LEU A 41 40.24 -40.74 7.17
CA LEU A 41 41.12 -41.85 7.52
C LEU A 41 40.47 -42.83 8.51
N ALA A 42 39.70 -42.34 9.48
CA ALA A 42 38.94 -43.19 10.39
C ALA A 42 37.84 -44.00 9.66
N LEU A 43 37.14 -43.38 8.69
CA LEU A 43 36.16 -44.04 7.84
C LEU A 43 36.79 -45.08 6.91
N LEU A 44 37.94 -44.78 6.31
CA LEU A 44 38.74 -45.74 5.53
C LEU A 44 39.20 -46.93 6.39
N TYR A 45 39.68 -46.68 7.61
CA TYR A 45 40.10 -47.74 8.54
C TYR A 45 38.95 -48.70 8.88
N LEU A 46 37.75 -48.16 9.14
CA LEU A 46 36.54 -48.96 9.37
C LEU A 46 36.14 -49.78 8.13
N LEU A 47 36.21 -49.20 6.93
CA LEU A 47 35.91 -49.88 5.66
C LEU A 47 36.97 -50.94 5.27
N CYS A 48 38.22 -50.78 5.72
CA CYS A 48 39.28 -51.77 5.51
C CYS A 48 39.28 -52.92 6.53
N LEU A 49 38.60 -52.77 7.68
CA LEU A 49 38.54 -53.78 8.73
C LEU A 49 37.35 -54.75 8.64
N THR A 50 36.32 -54.45 7.84
CA THR A 50 35.23 -55.41 7.59
C THR A 50 35.74 -56.61 6.78
N PRO A 51 35.73 -57.86 7.30
CA PRO A 51 36.30 -58.99 6.59
C PRO A 51 35.57 -59.32 5.29
N ARG A 52 36.32 -59.68 4.24
CA ARG A 52 35.76 -60.13 2.95
C ARG A 52 35.14 -61.53 3.06
N GLY A 53 33.87 -61.58 3.49
CA GLY A 53 32.97 -62.73 3.30
C GLY A 53 32.40 -62.80 1.87
N SER A 54 31.96 -63.99 1.44
CA SER A 54 31.53 -64.25 0.06
C SER A 54 30.16 -63.61 -0.31
N PRO A 55 29.89 -63.35 -1.61
CA PRO A 55 28.91 -62.33 -2.02
C PRO A 55 27.42 -62.71 -1.91
N GLU A 56 27.08 -63.96 -1.60
CA GLU A 56 25.74 -64.50 -1.93
C GLU A 56 24.69 -64.30 -0.83
N ASN A 57 25.08 -64.24 0.44
CA ASN A 57 24.11 -64.15 1.56
C ASN A 57 23.67 -62.72 1.91
N ALA A 58 24.44 -61.69 1.57
CA ALA A 58 24.02 -60.29 1.74
C ALA A 58 22.88 -59.92 0.77
N VAL A 59 22.94 -60.42 -0.48
CA VAL A 59 21.93 -60.17 -1.51
C VAL A 59 20.63 -60.92 -1.20
N SER A 60 20.71 -62.15 -0.69
CA SER A 60 19.54 -62.95 -0.31
C SER A 60 18.72 -62.32 0.84
N ALA A 61 19.41 -61.73 1.83
CA ALA A 61 18.75 -61.01 2.92
C ALA A 61 18.02 -59.74 2.41
N LEU A 62 18.63 -59.00 1.48
CA LEU A 62 18.04 -57.78 0.92
C LEU A 62 16.85 -58.10 -0.02
N LEU A 63 16.97 -59.13 -0.86
CA LEU A 63 15.88 -59.53 -1.78
C LEU A 63 14.65 -60.08 -1.06
N ARG A 64 14.79 -60.74 0.10
CA ARG A 64 13.64 -61.16 0.94
C ARG A 64 12.83 -60.01 1.55
N HIS A 65 13.22 -58.75 1.35
CA HIS A 65 12.40 -57.56 1.64
C HIS A 65 11.98 -56.80 0.37
N VAL A 66 12.26 -57.33 -0.82
CA VAL A 66 11.89 -56.74 -2.12
C VAL A 66 10.95 -57.65 -2.93
N THR A 67 10.96 -58.98 -2.72
CA THR A 67 10.13 -59.94 -3.48
C THR A 67 9.21 -60.84 -2.64
N ILE A 68 8.60 -60.30 -1.57
CA ILE A 68 7.38 -60.88 -0.95
C ILE A 68 6.24 -59.84 -0.95
N ALA A 69 5.87 -59.38 -2.15
CA ALA A 69 4.67 -58.57 -2.41
C ALA A 69 4.23 -58.61 -3.89
N SER A 70 4.40 -59.74 -4.58
CA SER A 70 3.92 -59.90 -5.97
C SER A 70 3.50 -61.34 -6.26
N SER A 71 2.26 -61.67 -5.87
CA SER A 71 1.55 -62.91 -6.23
C SER A 71 0.07 -62.76 -5.86
N GLY A 72 -0.83 -62.75 -6.85
CA GLY A 72 -2.28 -62.54 -6.66
C GLY A 72 -2.80 -61.35 -7.46
N GLU A 73 -3.72 -61.62 -8.39
CA GLU A 73 -4.16 -60.67 -9.43
C GLU A 73 -5.46 -59.93 -9.11
N GLY A 74 -5.64 -58.76 -9.71
CA GLY A 74 -6.95 -58.10 -9.92
C GLY A 74 -7.21 -56.88 -9.01
N ARG A 75 -7.44 -55.67 -9.54
CA ARG A 75 -7.57 -55.21 -10.94
C ARG A 75 -7.13 -53.73 -11.07
N GLY A 76 -6.26 -53.42 -12.03
CA GLY A 76 -5.96 -52.06 -12.52
C GLY A 76 -5.21 -51.13 -11.54
N GLY A 77 -4.22 -50.32 -11.94
CA GLY A 77 -3.64 -50.08 -13.27
C GLY A 77 -3.69 -48.58 -13.62
N GLY A 78 -2.59 -47.84 -13.69
CA GLY A 78 -1.19 -48.24 -13.47
C GLY A 78 -0.27 -47.03 -13.21
N GLY A 79 0.99 -47.30 -12.83
CA GLY A 79 1.92 -46.26 -12.37
C GLY A 79 2.62 -45.49 -13.50
N GLY A 80 2.38 -44.18 -13.54
CA GLY A 80 3.32 -43.19 -14.10
C GLY A 80 4.00 -42.40 -12.97
N GLY A 81 5.04 -41.62 -13.28
CA GLY A 81 5.73 -40.75 -12.31
C GLY A 81 4.94 -39.49 -11.94
N GLY A 82 3.70 -39.66 -11.44
CA GLY A 82 2.79 -38.59 -11.05
C GLY A 82 2.99 -38.11 -9.61
N GLY A 83 2.48 -36.91 -9.32
CA GLY A 83 2.41 -36.38 -7.95
C GLY A 83 1.32 -37.06 -7.11
N CYS A 84 1.35 -36.79 -5.81
CA CYS A 84 0.29 -37.15 -4.86
C CYS A 84 -1.00 -36.39 -5.23
N ASP A 85 -1.98 -37.08 -5.82
CA ASP A 85 -3.32 -36.52 -6.02
C ASP A 85 -4.03 -36.43 -4.67
N TYR A 86 -4.31 -35.19 -4.27
CA TYR A 86 -4.91 -34.81 -3.01
C TYR A 86 -6.34 -34.30 -3.15
N SER A 87 -6.89 -34.24 -4.36
CA SER A 87 -8.24 -33.73 -4.61
C SER A 87 -9.31 -34.66 -4.00
N GLU A 88 -9.11 -35.97 -4.13
CA GLU A 88 -9.99 -37.02 -3.62
C GLU A 88 -9.40 -37.68 -2.35
N GLY A 89 -10.24 -37.92 -1.35
CA GLY A 89 -9.83 -38.38 -0.03
C GLY A 89 -10.89 -38.14 1.04
N ARG A 90 -10.47 -38.14 2.31
CA ARG A 90 -11.34 -37.91 3.47
C ARG A 90 -10.63 -37.21 4.63
N TRP A 91 -11.40 -36.59 5.52
CA TRP A 91 -10.89 -36.08 6.79
C TRP A 91 -10.75 -37.18 7.83
N VAL A 92 -9.65 -37.15 8.59
CA VAL A 92 -9.37 -38.12 9.65
C VAL A 92 -8.98 -37.40 10.94
N ALA A 93 -9.39 -37.96 12.07
CA ALA A 93 -9.04 -37.43 13.38
C ALA A 93 -7.51 -37.39 13.56
N ALA A 94 -7.02 -36.23 14.00
CA ALA A 94 -5.62 -35.94 14.27
C ALA A 94 -5.56 -34.82 15.31
N ALA A 95 -5.57 -35.20 16.60
CA ALA A 95 -5.63 -34.26 17.72
C ALA A 95 -4.56 -33.16 17.62
N GLY A 96 -4.99 -31.90 17.72
CA GLY A 96 -4.14 -30.72 17.62
C GLY A 96 -3.64 -30.37 16.22
N HIS A 97 -3.96 -31.11 15.16
CA HIS A 97 -3.27 -30.99 13.87
C HIS A 97 -3.44 -29.62 13.18
N ALA A 98 -4.57 -28.94 13.36
CA ALA A 98 -4.77 -27.57 12.88
C ALA A 98 -4.36 -26.49 13.91
N ARG A 99 -4.08 -26.86 15.18
CA ARG A 99 -3.66 -25.96 16.28
C ARG A 99 -2.20 -25.49 16.14
N ARG A 100 -1.73 -25.27 14.91
CA ARG A 100 -0.34 -24.93 14.54
C ARG A 100 0.03 -23.48 14.88
N TYR A 101 -0.97 -22.62 15.10
CA TYR A 101 -0.83 -21.26 15.61
C TYR A 101 -1.98 -20.93 16.56
N ASN A 102 -1.78 -19.97 17.45
CA ASN A 102 -2.86 -19.39 18.24
C ASN A 102 -3.53 -18.28 17.42
N GLY A 103 -4.81 -18.46 17.06
CA GLY A 103 -5.58 -17.48 16.28
C GLY A 103 -5.61 -16.10 16.94
N THR A 104 -5.83 -16.07 18.26
CA THR A 104 -5.87 -14.83 19.07
C THR A 104 -4.54 -14.05 19.11
N ALA A 105 -3.44 -14.65 18.66
CA ALA A 105 -2.11 -14.03 18.58
C ALA A 105 -1.70 -13.69 17.13
N CYS A 106 -2.56 -13.93 16.13
CA CYS A 106 -2.34 -13.56 14.74
C CYS A 106 -3.32 -12.46 14.30
N ASP A 107 -2.90 -11.62 13.35
CA ASP A 107 -3.75 -10.55 12.79
C ASP A 107 -4.70 -11.11 11.72
N VAL A 108 -5.63 -11.97 12.14
CA VAL A 108 -6.70 -12.52 11.28
C VAL A 108 -7.95 -11.63 11.32
N LYS A 109 -8.82 -11.71 10.31
CA LYS A 109 -10.06 -10.93 10.28
C LYS A 109 -10.97 -11.30 11.46
N GLY A 110 -11.57 -10.29 12.09
CA GLY A 110 -12.32 -10.45 13.34
C GLY A 110 -13.51 -11.42 13.28
N SER A 111 -14.09 -11.68 12.11
CA SER A 111 -15.15 -12.70 11.96
C SER A 111 -14.62 -14.13 11.76
N GLU A 112 -13.32 -14.29 11.60
CA GLU A 112 -12.62 -15.56 11.36
C GLU A 112 -11.84 -16.02 12.61
N ASP A 113 -11.65 -15.14 13.61
CA ASP A 113 -11.10 -15.44 14.95
C ASP A 113 -12.16 -16.04 15.90
N CYS A 114 -12.66 -17.23 15.54
CA CYS A 114 -13.72 -17.92 16.27
C CYS A 114 -13.40 -18.13 17.76
N ALA A 115 -12.12 -18.33 18.11
CA ALA A 115 -11.67 -18.51 19.48
C ALA A 115 -11.81 -17.24 20.31
N ARG A 116 -11.39 -16.07 19.78
CA ARG A 116 -11.59 -14.76 20.43
C ARG A 116 -13.04 -14.33 20.51
N ASN A 117 -13.87 -14.83 19.59
CA ASN A 117 -15.31 -14.58 19.56
C ASN A 117 -16.11 -15.51 20.48
N GLY A 118 -15.44 -16.40 21.24
CA GLY A 118 -16.08 -17.21 22.27
C GLY A 118 -16.66 -18.55 21.78
N ARG A 119 -16.23 -19.07 20.62
CA ARG A 119 -16.63 -20.41 20.15
C ARG A 119 -16.14 -21.47 21.16
N PRO A 120 -17.05 -22.25 21.79
CA PRO A 120 -16.68 -23.14 22.90
C PRO A 120 -16.16 -24.50 22.44
N ASP A 121 -16.60 -24.98 21.28
CA ASP A 121 -16.12 -26.23 20.70
C ASP A 121 -14.82 -26.01 19.93
N THR A 122 -13.86 -26.92 20.09
CA THR A 122 -12.56 -26.84 19.38
C THR A 122 -12.23 -28.11 18.59
N GLY A 123 -13.16 -29.07 18.52
CA GLY A 123 -12.96 -30.34 17.81
C GLY A 123 -12.71 -30.17 16.31
N TYR A 124 -13.18 -29.08 15.71
CA TYR A 124 -12.89 -28.73 14.32
C TYR A 124 -11.38 -28.50 14.02
N LEU A 125 -10.56 -28.29 15.07
CA LEU A 125 -9.10 -28.15 14.98
C LEU A 125 -8.34 -29.49 14.99
N ASP A 126 -9.02 -30.59 15.28
CA ASP A 126 -8.43 -31.89 15.57
C ASP A 126 -8.55 -32.88 14.40
N TRP A 127 -8.45 -32.35 13.17
CA TRP A 127 -8.61 -33.08 11.91
C TRP A 127 -7.48 -32.78 10.92
N ARG A 128 -7.13 -33.79 10.10
CA ARG A 128 -6.26 -33.63 8.92
C ARG A 128 -6.92 -34.24 7.68
N TRP A 129 -6.67 -33.65 6.52
CA TRP A 129 -7.04 -34.28 5.25
C TRP A 129 -6.09 -35.45 4.96
N ARG A 130 -6.64 -36.57 4.48
CA ARG A 130 -5.87 -37.71 3.99
C ARG A 130 -6.41 -38.09 2.61
N PRO A 131 -5.63 -37.87 1.53
CA PRO A 131 -5.99 -38.31 0.20
C PRO A 131 -6.22 -39.82 0.11
N ALA A 132 -6.93 -40.23 -0.95
CA ALA A 132 -7.10 -41.65 -1.28
C ALA A 132 -5.79 -42.27 -1.82
N SER A 133 -4.95 -41.49 -2.51
CA SER A 133 -3.76 -41.99 -3.23
C SER A 133 -2.44 -41.93 -2.43
N CYS A 134 -2.38 -41.12 -1.37
CA CYS A 134 -1.14 -40.76 -0.69
C CYS A 134 -1.35 -40.22 0.73
N GLU A 135 -0.31 -40.26 1.57
CA GLU A 135 -0.25 -39.52 2.83
C GLU A 135 0.35 -38.12 2.57
N LEU A 136 -0.35 -37.05 2.95
CA LEU A 136 0.16 -35.68 2.85
C LEU A 136 1.14 -35.37 4.00
N PRO A 137 2.28 -34.72 3.72
CA PRO A 137 3.13 -34.17 4.77
C PRO A 137 2.41 -33.04 5.51
N ALA A 138 2.78 -32.83 6.78
CA ALA A 138 2.42 -31.60 7.49
C ALA A 138 3.05 -30.37 6.80
N PHE A 139 2.42 -29.21 6.94
CA PHE A 139 2.95 -27.96 6.39
C PHE A 139 4.27 -27.58 7.06
N ASP A 140 5.34 -27.53 6.28
CA ASP A 140 6.66 -27.03 6.72
C ASP A 140 6.84 -25.58 6.25
N ALA A 141 6.80 -24.66 7.22
CA ALA A 141 6.99 -23.22 6.99
C ALA A 141 8.41 -22.86 6.52
N ALA A 142 9.43 -23.61 6.94
CA ALA A 142 10.81 -23.39 6.52
C ALA A 142 11.01 -23.87 5.07
N ALA A 143 10.44 -25.03 4.71
CA ALA A 143 10.42 -25.49 3.32
C ALA A 143 9.65 -24.53 2.40
N PHE A 144 8.49 -24.02 2.85
CA PHE A 144 7.72 -22.99 2.12
C PHE A 144 8.57 -21.73 1.87
N LEU A 145 9.17 -21.15 2.91
CA LEU A 145 9.99 -19.94 2.80
C LEU A 145 11.31 -20.17 2.04
N ALA A 146 11.82 -21.41 2.00
CA ALA A 146 12.96 -21.78 1.16
C ALA A 146 12.57 -21.85 -0.33
N ALA A 147 11.44 -22.49 -0.66
CA ALA A 147 10.93 -22.56 -2.04
C ALA A 147 10.50 -21.19 -2.59
N ALA A 148 9.90 -20.37 -1.74
CA ALA A 148 9.51 -19.00 -2.03
C ALA A 148 10.66 -17.97 -1.91
N ARG A 149 11.89 -18.36 -1.51
CA ARG A 149 12.98 -17.40 -1.18
C ARG A 149 13.22 -16.37 -2.29
N GLY A 150 13.08 -15.09 -1.95
CA GLY A 150 13.25 -13.97 -2.88
C GLY A 150 12.10 -13.81 -3.90
N ARG A 151 10.89 -14.29 -3.59
CA ARG A 151 9.69 -14.23 -4.43
C ARG A 151 8.54 -13.46 -3.79
N HIS A 152 7.69 -12.92 -4.64
CA HIS A 152 6.36 -12.42 -4.29
C HIS A 152 5.28 -13.48 -4.55
N VAL A 153 4.54 -13.85 -3.49
CA VAL A 153 3.35 -14.70 -3.53
C VAL A 153 2.12 -13.82 -3.41
N ALA A 154 1.22 -13.84 -4.40
CA ALA A 154 0.04 -13.00 -4.46
C ALA A 154 -1.23 -13.84 -4.55
N PHE A 155 -2.13 -13.71 -3.56
CA PHE A 155 -3.47 -14.25 -3.60
C PHE A 155 -4.40 -13.19 -4.20
N VAL A 156 -5.17 -13.56 -5.23
CA VAL A 156 -6.02 -12.64 -6.00
C VAL A 156 -7.42 -13.23 -6.12
N GLY A 157 -8.45 -12.46 -5.73
CA GLY A 157 -9.83 -12.91 -5.89
C GLY A 157 -10.79 -12.43 -4.80
N ASP A 158 -11.69 -13.33 -4.38
CA ASP A 158 -12.73 -13.03 -3.40
C ASP A 158 -12.24 -13.16 -1.94
N SER A 159 -13.18 -13.23 -0.99
CA SER A 159 -12.86 -13.33 0.43
C SER A 159 -12.19 -14.65 0.86
N MET A 160 -12.28 -15.71 0.05
CA MET A 160 -11.58 -16.97 0.31
C MET A 160 -10.10 -16.87 -0.03
N ALA A 161 -9.73 -16.11 -1.07
CA ALA A 161 -8.33 -15.76 -1.35
C ALA A 161 -7.67 -15.07 -0.14
N ARG A 162 -8.41 -14.20 0.56
CA ARG A 162 -7.97 -13.58 1.83
C ARG A 162 -7.87 -14.61 2.96
N ASN A 163 -8.91 -15.38 3.23
CA ASN A 163 -8.97 -16.37 4.33
C ASN A 163 -7.85 -17.44 4.19
N GLN A 164 -7.50 -17.80 2.96
CA GLN A 164 -6.36 -18.67 2.62
C GLN A 164 -4.99 -18.03 2.89
N ALA A 165 -4.80 -16.77 2.49
CA ALA A 165 -3.57 -16.02 2.68
C ALA A 165 -3.29 -15.66 4.14
N GLU A 166 -4.33 -15.26 4.90
CA GLU A 166 -4.20 -15.00 6.34
C GLU A 166 -3.80 -16.27 7.09
N SER A 167 -4.42 -17.42 6.75
CA SER A 167 -4.00 -18.74 7.25
C SER A 167 -2.52 -19.03 7.00
N LEU A 168 -2.03 -18.77 5.77
CA LEU A 168 -0.61 -18.92 5.42
C LEU A 168 0.28 -18.02 6.27
N VAL A 169 -0.04 -16.73 6.37
CA VAL A 169 0.75 -15.76 7.13
C VAL A 169 0.87 -16.16 8.60
N CYS A 170 -0.22 -16.68 9.20
CA CYS A 170 -0.20 -17.18 10.58
C CYS A 170 0.63 -18.47 10.74
N LEU A 171 0.55 -19.41 9.78
CA LEU A 171 1.39 -20.62 9.76
C LEU A 171 2.89 -20.28 9.70
N LEU A 172 3.26 -19.29 8.88
CA LEU A 172 4.65 -18.83 8.76
C LEU A 172 5.11 -18.07 10.02
N ALA A 173 4.25 -17.20 10.58
CA ALA A 173 4.56 -16.43 11.78
C ALA A 173 4.82 -17.32 13.01
N ALA A 174 3.98 -18.33 13.23
CA ALA A 174 4.08 -19.22 14.38
C ALA A 174 5.33 -20.12 14.34
N ALA A 175 5.87 -20.40 13.16
CA ALA A 175 7.14 -21.11 12.97
C ALA A 175 8.38 -20.23 13.23
N ALA A 176 8.25 -19.20 14.08
CA ALA A 176 9.30 -18.24 14.44
C ALA A 176 9.89 -17.42 13.27
N PHE A 177 9.15 -17.25 12.17
CA PHE A 177 9.50 -16.32 11.08
C PHE A 177 8.67 -15.04 11.19
N PRO A 178 9.10 -14.03 11.97
CA PRO A 178 8.33 -12.80 12.14
C PRO A 178 8.18 -12.05 10.82
N TYR A 179 6.95 -11.72 10.46
CA TYR A 179 6.65 -10.84 9.33
C TYR A 179 6.69 -9.37 9.74
N ARG A 180 6.86 -8.49 8.75
CA ARG A 180 6.49 -7.08 8.81
C ARG A 180 5.29 -6.87 7.90
N LEU A 181 4.19 -6.31 8.42
CA LEU A 181 3.13 -5.77 7.59
C LEU A 181 3.68 -4.52 6.89
N VAL A 182 3.90 -4.60 5.58
CA VAL A 182 4.52 -3.52 4.78
C VAL A 182 3.49 -2.69 4.02
N TYR A 183 2.30 -3.25 3.79
CA TYR A 183 1.11 -2.52 3.35
C TYR A 183 -0.12 -3.14 4.02
N ARG A 184 -1.05 -2.29 4.46
CA ARG A 184 -2.44 -2.71 4.74
C ARG A 184 -3.38 -1.72 4.09
N ASP A 185 -4.41 -2.24 3.43
CA ASP A 185 -5.48 -1.39 2.92
C ASP A 185 -6.18 -0.73 4.09
N ARG A 186 -6.72 0.42 3.72
CA ARG A 186 -6.43 1.57 4.54
C ARG A 186 -7.34 1.83 5.74
N GLU A 187 -8.48 1.19 6.04
CA GLU A 187 -9.12 -0.05 5.54
C GLU A 187 -8.92 -1.34 6.38
N PRO A 188 -8.64 -1.33 7.71
CA PRO A 188 -8.25 -2.55 8.42
C PRO A 188 -9.38 -3.59 8.55
N GLY A 189 -10.65 -3.18 8.43
CA GLY A 189 -11.82 -4.07 8.52
C GLY A 189 -12.18 -4.77 7.21
N THR A 190 -11.99 -4.12 6.05
CA THR A 190 -12.37 -4.68 4.74
C THR A 190 -11.26 -5.53 4.13
N ARG A 191 -10.00 -5.26 4.48
CA ARG A 191 -8.81 -6.05 4.12
C ARG A 191 -8.64 -6.30 2.61
N LYS A 192 -8.97 -5.30 1.80
CA LYS A 192 -9.02 -5.43 0.33
C LYS A 192 -7.63 -5.68 -0.31
N PHE A 193 -6.61 -4.92 0.03
CA PHE A 193 -5.21 -5.18 -0.39
C PHE A 193 -4.24 -5.13 0.80
N TRP A 194 -3.62 -6.24 1.16
CA TRP A 194 -2.65 -6.34 2.26
C TRP A 194 -1.36 -6.99 1.76
N ARG A 195 -0.20 -6.56 2.29
CA ARG A 195 1.11 -7.14 1.95
C ARG A 195 1.98 -7.31 3.19
N TRP A 196 2.37 -8.54 3.45
CA TRP A 196 3.30 -8.95 4.49
C TRP A 196 4.67 -9.28 3.87
N ALA A 197 5.75 -8.99 4.58
CA ALA A 197 7.12 -9.32 4.18
C ALA A 197 7.81 -10.17 5.25
N PHE A 198 8.57 -11.19 4.84
CA PHE A 198 9.40 -12.04 5.69
C PHE A 198 10.88 -11.76 5.35
N PRO A 199 11.53 -10.75 5.97
CA PRO A 199 12.77 -10.17 5.44
C PRO A 199 13.96 -11.15 5.39
N THR A 200 14.02 -12.09 6.34
CA THR A 200 15.05 -13.15 6.42
C THR A 200 15.06 -14.09 5.21
N HIS A 201 13.98 -14.12 4.44
CA HIS A 201 13.81 -14.94 3.24
C HIS A 201 13.57 -14.11 1.98
N GLY A 202 13.44 -12.79 2.09
CA GLY A 202 13.08 -11.92 0.97
C GLY A 202 11.72 -12.27 0.34
N VAL A 203 10.82 -12.89 1.12
CA VAL A 203 9.48 -13.30 0.65
C VAL A 203 8.49 -12.19 0.94
N THR A 204 7.62 -11.88 -0.01
CA THR A 204 6.39 -11.13 0.25
C THR A 204 5.17 -12.00 0.00
N VAL A 205 4.15 -11.84 0.83
CA VAL A 205 2.81 -12.40 0.64
C VAL A 205 1.85 -11.22 0.49
N SER A 206 0.96 -11.26 -0.51
CA SER A 206 -0.08 -10.25 -0.71
C SER A 206 -1.47 -10.88 -0.86
N VAL A 207 -2.51 -10.14 -0.47
CA VAL A 207 -3.91 -10.37 -0.85
C VAL A 207 -4.36 -9.22 -1.74
N TYR A 208 -5.05 -9.52 -2.84
CA TYR A 208 -5.72 -8.56 -3.72
C TYR A 208 -7.20 -8.91 -3.86
N TRP A 209 -8.06 -8.00 -3.39
CA TRP A 209 -9.50 -8.07 -3.58
C TRP A 209 -9.87 -7.78 -5.02
N ALA A 210 -10.32 -8.82 -5.71
CA ALA A 210 -10.86 -8.80 -7.06
C ALA A 210 -11.95 -9.88 -7.13
N PRO A 211 -13.13 -9.66 -6.52
CA PRO A 211 -14.15 -10.70 -6.32
C PRO A 211 -14.73 -11.29 -7.61
N PHE A 212 -14.51 -10.64 -8.76
CA PHE A 212 -14.83 -11.14 -10.10
C PHE A 212 -13.58 -11.37 -10.97
N LEU A 213 -12.37 -11.11 -10.45
CA LEU A 213 -11.08 -10.91 -11.16
C LEU A 213 -11.10 -9.76 -12.19
N ALA A 214 -12.16 -9.68 -13.00
CA ALA A 214 -12.57 -8.52 -13.77
C ALA A 214 -12.84 -7.27 -12.90
N MET A 215 -12.82 -6.10 -13.54
CA MET A 215 -13.30 -4.83 -13.02
C MET A 215 -14.78 -4.98 -12.66
N ALA A 216 -15.13 -4.60 -11.43
CA ALA A 216 -16.49 -4.67 -10.95
C ALA A 216 -16.83 -3.49 -10.03
N ALA A 217 -18.04 -2.95 -10.21
CA ALA A 217 -18.56 -1.79 -9.51
C ALA A 217 -19.94 -2.05 -8.89
N GLY A 218 -20.45 -1.10 -8.10
CA GLY A 218 -21.72 -1.23 -7.39
C GLY A 218 -21.57 -2.04 -6.11
N ARG A 219 -22.26 -3.18 -5.97
CA ARG A 219 -22.27 -3.97 -4.72
C ARG A 219 -20.90 -4.38 -4.14
N PRO A 220 -19.81 -4.60 -4.90
CA PRO A 220 -18.46 -4.87 -4.36
C PRO A 220 -17.79 -3.66 -3.67
N GLU A 221 -18.33 -2.46 -3.93
CA GLU A 221 -17.83 -1.18 -3.42
C GLU A 221 -18.78 -0.62 -2.36
N ASN A 222 -20.09 -0.68 -2.63
CA ASN A 222 -21.15 -0.28 -1.71
C ASN A 222 -22.23 -1.37 -1.60
N PHE A 223 -22.29 -2.05 -0.45
CA PHE A 223 -23.27 -3.09 -0.14
C PHE A 223 -24.75 -2.64 -0.12
N SER A 224 -25.05 -1.33 -0.18
CA SER A 224 -26.43 -0.85 -0.33
C SER A 224 -26.95 -0.96 -1.78
N VAL A 225 -26.07 -1.21 -2.75
CA VAL A 225 -26.44 -1.49 -4.15
C VAL A 225 -26.80 -2.98 -4.25
N GLN A 226 -27.95 -3.30 -4.85
CA GLN A 226 -28.49 -4.67 -4.82
C GLN A 226 -27.77 -5.63 -5.79
N HIS A 227 -27.19 -5.10 -6.87
CA HIS A 227 -26.47 -5.85 -7.90
C HIS A 227 -25.02 -5.38 -8.14
N ASN A 228 -24.23 -6.24 -8.78
CA ASN A 228 -22.89 -5.91 -9.27
C ASN A 228 -22.97 -5.44 -10.73
N LEU A 229 -22.03 -4.60 -11.14
CA LEU A 229 -21.73 -4.30 -12.54
C LEU A 229 -20.34 -4.90 -12.85
N VAL A 230 -20.20 -5.75 -13.87
CA VAL A 230 -18.94 -6.48 -14.14
C VAL A 230 -18.53 -6.34 -15.60
N TYR A 231 -17.31 -5.85 -15.84
CA TYR A 231 -16.76 -5.57 -17.17
C TYR A 231 -15.78 -6.68 -17.54
N LEU A 232 -16.27 -7.72 -18.22
CA LEU A 232 -15.53 -8.98 -18.36
C LEU A 232 -14.23 -8.83 -19.15
N ASP A 233 -14.22 -7.96 -20.17
CA ASP A 233 -13.03 -7.66 -20.99
C ASP A 233 -11.96 -6.79 -20.30
N THR A 234 -12.18 -6.41 -19.04
CA THR A 234 -11.33 -5.46 -18.32
C THR A 234 -10.97 -6.02 -16.95
N LEU A 235 -9.69 -6.29 -16.69
CA LEU A 235 -9.23 -6.86 -15.41
C LEU A 235 -9.09 -5.81 -14.31
N ALA A 236 -9.44 -6.15 -13.06
CA ALA A 236 -9.43 -5.19 -11.95
C ALA A 236 -8.03 -4.58 -11.71
N GLU A 237 -7.97 -3.25 -11.83
CA GLU A 237 -6.76 -2.45 -12.06
C GLU A 237 -5.58 -2.79 -11.15
N ARG A 238 -5.79 -2.82 -9.82
CA ARG A 238 -4.68 -2.94 -8.86
C ARG A 238 -3.89 -4.25 -9.02
N TRP A 239 -4.55 -5.38 -9.23
CA TRP A 239 -3.86 -6.67 -9.33
C TRP A 239 -3.32 -6.88 -10.75
N SER A 240 -4.05 -6.44 -11.78
CA SER A 240 -3.65 -6.59 -13.18
C SER A 240 -2.48 -5.67 -13.56
N ALA A 241 -2.31 -4.53 -12.87
CA ALA A 241 -1.09 -3.73 -12.90
C ALA A 241 0.07 -4.43 -12.17
N ASP A 242 -0.13 -4.89 -10.93
CA ASP A 242 0.92 -5.54 -10.12
C ASP A 242 1.32 -6.95 -10.60
N ALA A 243 0.58 -7.56 -11.55
CA ALA A 243 0.76 -8.93 -12.03
C ALA A 243 2.21 -9.28 -12.44
N ASP A 244 2.94 -8.31 -12.98
CA ASP A 244 4.33 -8.51 -13.42
C ASP A 244 5.34 -8.59 -12.26
N THR A 245 4.93 -8.14 -11.07
CA THR A 245 5.66 -8.29 -9.82
C THR A 245 5.41 -9.65 -9.14
N MET A 246 4.43 -10.44 -9.60
CA MET A 246 4.06 -11.72 -8.98
C MET A 246 4.95 -12.84 -9.53
N ASP A 247 5.65 -13.56 -8.65
CA ASP A 247 6.42 -14.77 -9.02
C ASP A 247 5.59 -16.05 -8.79
N VAL A 248 4.69 -16.02 -7.82
CA VAL A 248 3.62 -17.01 -7.59
C VAL A 248 2.29 -16.25 -7.48
N ALA A 249 1.35 -16.50 -8.38
CA ALA A 249 -0.02 -15.97 -8.30
C ALA A 249 -0.98 -17.10 -7.94
N VAL A 250 -1.89 -16.87 -7.00
CA VAL A 250 -2.92 -17.81 -6.56
C VAL A 250 -4.27 -17.14 -6.80
N ILE A 251 -5.03 -17.59 -7.79
CA ILE A 251 -6.37 -17.07 -8.07
C ILE A 251 -7.43 -17.92 -7.35
N SER A 252 -8.41 -17.28 -6.71
CA SER A 252 -9.51 -17.97 -6.01
C SER A 252 -10.76 -17.09 -6.00
N THR A 253 -11.80 -17.51 -6.72
CA THR A 253 -13.06 -16.75 -6.86
C THR A 253 -14.26 -17.67 -7.08
N GLY A 254 -15.46 -17.12 -6.94
CA GLY A 254 -16.73 -17.74 -7.33
C GLY A 254 -17.93 -17.20 -6.54
N HIS A 255 -17.76 -16.85 -5.27
CA HIS A 255 -18.89 -16.55 -4.37
C HIS A 255 -19.71 -15.33 -4.79
N TRP A 256 -19.06 -14.37 -5.44
CA TRP A 256 -19.70 -13.12 -5.84
C TRP A 256 -20.54 -13.26 -7.11
N PHE A 257 -20.24 -14.24 -7.96
CA PHE A 257 -20.98 -14.55 -9.19
C PHE A 257 -22.41 -15.03 -8.94
N TRP A 258 -22.73 -15.52 -7.74
CA TRP A 258 -24.10 -15.87 -7.34
C TRP A 258 -25.02 -14.67 -7.13
N ASN A 259 -24.46 -13.48 -6.85
CA ASN A 259 -25.25 -12.28 -6.60
C ASN A 259 -25.81 -11.69 -7.90
N PRO A 260 -26.99 -11.03 -7.87
CA PRO A 260 -27.55 -10.33 -9.03
C PRO A 260 -26.50 -9.44 -9.71
N THR A 261 -26.32 -9.56 -11.02
CA THR A 261 -25.19 -8.95 -11.74
C THR A 261 -25.56 -8.57 -13.18
N VAL A 262 -25.09 -7.41 -13.63
CA VAL A 262 -25.08 -7.00 -15.04
C VAL A 262 -23.66 -7.15 -15.61
N TYR A 263 -23.53 -7.82 -16.75
CA TYR A 263 -22.25 -8.07 -17.42
C TYR A 263 -22.09 -7.18 -18.67
N TYR A 264 -20.88 -6.66 -18.88
CA TYR A 264 -20.56 -5.69 -19.94
C TYR A 264 -19.29 -6.05 -20.72
N HIS A 265 -19.22 -5.55 -21.96
CA HIS A 265 -17.96 -5.24 -22.64
C HIS A 265 -17.64 -3.75 -22.46
N HIS A 266 -16.53 -3.42 -21.79
CA HIS A 266 -16.07 -2.05 -21.60
C HIS A 266 -15.80 -1.33 -22.93
N ASN A 267 -15.26 -2.06 -23.93
CA ASN A 267 -14.94 -1.48 -25.23
C ASN A 267 -16.16 -1.15 -26.12
N GLY A 268 -17.37 -1.60 -25.73
CA GLY A 268 -18.62 -1.28 -26.43
C GLY A 268 -19.64 -0.50 -25.57
N GLY A 269 -19.54 -0.58 -24.23
CA GLY A 269 -20.58 -0.11 -23.32
C GLY A 269 -21.85 -0.96 -23.32
N GLU A 270 -21.89 -2.04 -24.10
CA GLU A 270 -23.04 -2.90 -24.31
C GLU A 270 -23.19 -3.94 -23.18
N VAL A 271 -24.43 -4.22 -22.79
CA VAL A 271 -24.79 -5.25 -21.81
C VAL A 271 -24.78 -6.60 -22.51
N LEU A 272 -23.84 -7.46 -22.13
CA LEU A 272 -23.76 -8.86 -22.56
C LEU A 272 -24.96 -9.69 -22.09
N GLY A 273 -25.47 -9.33 -20.91
CA GLY A 273 -26.60 -9.99 -20.27
C GLY A 273 -26.59 -9.75 -18.76
N VAL A 274 -27.50 -10.41 -18.07
CA VAL A 274 -27.67 -10.36 -16.61
C VAL A 274 -27.64 -11.76 -15.99
N HIS A 275 -27.38 -11.79 -14.69
CA HIS A 275 -27.71 -12.91 -13.81
C HIS A 275 -28.67 -12.43 -12.73
N ASN A 276 -29.82 -13.09 -12.61
CA ASN A 276 -30.82 -12.91 -11.55
C ASN A 276 -31.33 -11.45 -11.40
N LEU A 277 -31.62 -10.80 -12.53
CA LEU A 277 -32.20 -9.45 -12.63
C LEU A 277 -33.35 -9.40 -13.68
N PRO A 278 -34.44 -10.16 -13.49
CA PRO A 278 -35.53 -10.26 -14.46
C PRO A 278 -36.22 -8.91 -14.76
N GLU A 279 -36.15 -7.94 -13.83
CA GLU A 279 -36.72 -6.61 -13.96
C GLU A 279 -36.00 -5.71 -14.98
N LEU A 280 -34.76 -6.02 -15.38
CA LEU A 280 -33.96 -5.18 -16.27
C LEU A 280 -34.20 -5.43 -17.77
N ASN A 281 -35.04 -6.40 -18.15
CA ASN A 281 -35.40 -6.71 -19.55
C ASN A 281 -34.19 -6.94 -20.49
N HIS A 282 -33.08 -7.45 -19.93
CA HIS A 282 -31.90 -7.93 -20.64
C HIS A 282 -31.86 -9.46 -20.66
N THR A 283 -31.05 -10.04 -21.54
CA THR A 283 -30.88 -11.50 -21.64
C THR A 283 -30.30 -12.07 -20.35
N GLU A 284 -31.02 -12.99 -19.72
CA GLU A 284 -30.51 -13.81 -18.62
C GLU A 284 -29.49 -14.81 -19.17
N ILE A 285 -28.23 -14.69 -18.75
CA ILE A 285 -27.09 -15.51 -19.20
C ILE A 285 -26.47 -16.34 -18.06
N GLY A 286 -26.99 -16.21 -16.83
CA GLY A 286 -26.38 -16.77 -15.63
C GLY A 286 -24.96 -16.26 -15.41
N PHE A 287 -24.15 -17.05 -14.70
CA PHE A 287 -22.80 -16.64 -14.31
C PHE A 287 -21.67 -17.60 -14.69
N PHE A 288 -21.96 -18.81 -15.18
CA PHE A 288 -20.91 -19.79 -15.53
C PHE A 288 -20.02 -19.35 -16.69
N SER A 289 -20.60 -18.76 -17.74
CA SER A 289 -19.84 -18.20 -18.86
C SER A 289 -19.01 -16.97 -18.43
N PRO A 290 -19.59 -15.96 -17.74
CA PRO A 290 -18.81 -14.89 -17.10
C PRO A 290 -17.67 -15.35 -16.18
N TYR A 291 -17.89 -16.37 -15.35
CA TYR A 291 -16.88 -16.94 -14.45
C TYR A 291 -15.73 -17.60 -15.22
N ARG A 292 -16.05 -18.36 -16.28
CA ARG A 292 -15.07 -18.98 -17.17
C ARG A 292 -14.21 -17.94 -17.87
N GLU A 293 -14.82 -16.89 -18.41
CA GLU A 293 -14.11 -15.79 -19.09
C GLU A 293 -13.20 -15.01 -18.14
N ALA A 294 -13.68 -14.70 -16.93
CA ALA A 294 -12.88 -14.03 -15.90
C ALA A 294 -11.64 -14.84 -15.49
N ILE A 295 -11.73 -16.17 -15.39
CA ILE A 295 -10.57 -17.04 -15.13
C ILE A 295 -9.62 -17.02 -16.33
N ARG A 296 -10.14 -17.21 -17.55
CA ARG A 296 -9.37 -17.22 -18.81
C ARG A 296 -8.53 -15.97 -18.99
N MET A 297 -9.17 -14.80 -18.99
CA MET A 297 -8.47 -13.52 -19.16
C MET A 297 -7.45 -13.25 -18.03
N SER A 298 -7.72 -13.74 -16.82
CA SER A 298 -6.77 -13.64 -15.71
C SER A 298 -5.54 -14.53 -15.91
N LEU A 299 -5.72 -15.75 -16.41
CA LEU A 299 -4.62 -16.63 -16.80
C LEU A 299 -3.82 -15.99 -17.95
N GLU A 300 -4.47 -15.47 -18.98
CA GLU A 300 -3.80 -14.76 -20.08
C GLU A 300 -2.96 -13.58 -19.60
N ARG A 301 -3.48 -12.73 -18.70
CA ARG A 301 -2.71 -11.60 -18.13
C ARG A 301 -1.51 -12.05 -17.30
N LEU A 302 -1.65 -13.14 -16.54
CA LEU A 302 -0.59 -13.68 -15.69
C LEU A 302 0.48 -14.47 -16.47
N LEU A 303 0.15 -14.99 -17.65
CA LEU A 303 1.03 -15.83 -18.47
C LEU A 303 1.63 -15.07 -19.65
N GLY A 304 0.90 -14.10 -20.22
CA GLY A 304 1.27 -13.34 -21.42
C GLY A 304 2.40 -12.33 -21.22
N SER A 305 2.75 -11.95 -19.99
CA SER A 305 3.84 -10.99 -19.74
C SER A 305 5.23 -11.61 -19.82
N ALA A 306 5.59 -12.05 -21.03
CA ALA A 306 6.90 -12.55 -21.42
C ALA A 306 7.98 -11.44 -21.50
N ALA A 307 7.99 -10.52 -20.55
CA ALA A 307 8.92 -9.39 -20.47
C ALA A 307 10.33 -9.87 -20.12
N ALA A 308 11.12 -10.14 -21.16
CA ALA A 308 12.59 -10.23 -21.20
C ALA A 308 13.29 -10.78 -19.93
N GLY A 309 13.43 -12.11 -19.86
CA GLY A 309 14.50 -12.75 -19.06
C GLY A 309 14.25 -12.93 -17.55
N ARG A 310 13.02 -12.68 -17.04
CA ARG A 310 12.66 -13.04 -15.65
C ARG A 310 12.62 -14.56 -15.45
N ARG A 311 12.73 -15.00 -14.19
CA ARG A 311 12.55 -16.41 -13.78
C ARG A 311 11.11 -16.87 -14.08
N GLY A 312 10.92 -18.16 -14.33
CA GLY A 312 9.60 -18.74 -14.60
C GLY A 312 8.62 -18.53 -13.45
N ARG A 313 7.45 -17.96 -13.78
CA ARG A 313 6.32 -17.72 -12.88
C ARG A 313 5.57 -19.02 -12.60
N THR A 314 4.90 -19.09 -11.45
CA THR A 314 3.88 -20.11 -11.16
C THR A 314 2.52 -19.44 -10.98
N VAL A 315 1.49 -19.99 -11.61
CA VAL A 315 0.10 -19.57 -11.45
C VAL A 315 -0.69 -20.76 -10.91
N VAL A 316 -1.49 -20.55 -9.86
CA VAL A 316 -2.25 -21.58 -9.18
C VAL A 316 -3.72 -21.20 -9.21
N VAL A 317 -4.57 -22.04 -9.79
CA VAL A 317 -6.03 -21.85 -9.80
C VAL A 317 -6.62 -22.65 -8.66
N THR A 318 -7.16 -21.98 -7.64
CA THR A 318 -7.83 -22.64 -6.52
C THR A 318 -9.29 -22.90 -6.89
N THR A 319 -9.74 -24.15 -6.79
CA THR A 319 -11.13 -24.50 -7.14
C THR A 319 -12.12 -23.97 -6.10
N PHE A 320 -13.42 -24.01 -6.43
CA PHE A 320 -14.46 -23.40 -5.61
C PHE A 320 -14.61 -24.10 -4.25
N SER A 321 -14.72 -23.32 -3.17
CA SER A 321 -14.99 -23.82 -1.81
C SER A 321 -16.44 -23.52 -1.45
N PRO A 322 -17.29 -24.50 -1.10
CA PRO A 322 -18.70 -24.26 -0.81
C PRO A 322 -18.94 -23.58 0.55
N ALA A 323 -20.14 -23.00 0.68
CA ALA A 323 -20.73 -22.54 1.93
C ALA A 323 -21.75 -23.57 2.45
N HIS A 324 -21.94 -23.66 3.77
CA HIS A 324 -22.79 -24.68 4.42
C HIS A 324 -24.03 -24.12 5.12
N PHE A 325 -24.80 -23.29 4.43
CA PHE A 325 -26.10 -22.81 4.90
C PHE A 325 -27.14 -23.95 4.88
N GLU A 326 -27.25 -24.67 6.01
CA GLU A 326 -28.27 -25.71 6.23
C GLU A 326 -29.68 -25.14 6.49
N LYS A 327 -29.76 -23.83 6.74
CA LYS A 327 -30.97 -23.02 6.97
C LYS A 327 -30.76 -21.58 6.48
N GLU A 328 -31.72 -20.68 6.74
CA GLU A 328 -31.57 -19.22 6.57
C GLU A 328 -30.26 -18.70 7.19
N TRP A 329 -29.70 -17.65 6.58
CA TRP A 329 -28.38 -17.07 6.89
C TRP A 329 -28.29 -16.43 8.29
N ASP A 330 -29.43 -16.23 8.94
CA ASP A 330 -29.58 -15.71 10.29
C ASP A 330 -30.45 -16.60 11.21
N ASP A 331 -30.63 -17.89 10.89
CA ASP A 331 -31.06 -18.87 11.90
C ASP A 331 -29.86 -19.21 12.82
N PRO A 332 -29.94 -19.06 14.15
CA PRO A 332 -28.82 -19.28 15.07
C PRO A 332 -28.20 -20.69 15.09
N ALA A 333 -28.81 -21.67 14.41
CA ALA A 333 -28.32 -23.03 14.26
C ALA A 333 -27.93 -23.41 12.81
N THR A 334 -27.89 -22.45 11.87
CA THR A 334 -27.31 -22.67 10.54
C THR A 334 -25.80 -22.91 10.64
N CYS A 335 -25.25 -23.82 9.82
CA CYS A 335 -23.89 -24.40 9.94
C CYS A 335 -23.40 -24.82 11.36
N ALA A 336 -24.30 -25.11 12.31
CA ALA A 336 -23.93 -25.45 13.70
C ALA A 336 -23.35 -26.88 13.90
N ARG A 337 -22.79 -27.51 12.86
CA ARG A 337 -22.12 -28.81 12.95
C ARG A 337 -20.80 -28.69 13.72
N THR A 338 -20.47 -29.73 14.48
CA THR A 338 -19.21 -29.81 15.28
C THR A 338 -18.27 -30.94 14.81
N ARG A 339 -18.63 -31.63 13.72
CA ARG A 339 -17.77 -32.60 13.02
C ARG A 339 -17.84 -32.43 11.50
N PRO A 340 -16.80 -32.85 10.76
CA PRO A 340 -16.85 -33.04 9.31
C PRO A 340 -18.01 -33.93 8.88
N TYR A 341 -18.36 -33.86 7.60
CA TYR A 341 -19.17 -34.90 6.97
C TYR A 341 -18.37 -36.21 6.89
N GLU A 342 -19.07 -37.33 7.06
CA GLU A 342 -18.57 -38.67 6.77
C GLU A 342 -18.77 -39.02 5.29
N ASP A 343 -18.01 -39.99 4.77
CA ASP A 343 -18.02 -40.38 3.36
C ASP A 343 -19.46 -40.78 2.93
N GLY A 344 -20.06 -40.02 2.00
CA GLY A 344 -21.44 -40.21 1.54
C GLY A 344 -22.53 -39.39 2.26
N GLU A 345 -22.24 -38.66 3.34
CA GLU A 345 -23.22 -37.73 3.94
C GLU A 345 -23.44 -36.46 3.08
N LYS A 346 -22.41 -36.06 2.32
CA LYS A 346 -22.42 -34.92 1.41
C LYS A 346 -21.45 -35.23 0.26
N GLU A 347 -21.86 -34.88 -0.95
CA GLU A 347 -21.03 -35.01 -2.17
C GLU A 347 -20.90 -33.67 -2.89
N VAL A 348 -19.88 -33.55 -3.75
CA VAL A 348 -19.72 -32.42 -4.66
C VAL A 348 -20.68 -32.60 -5.83
N GLY A 349 -21.49 -31.59 -6.13
CA GLY A 349 -22.44 -31.61 -7.23
C GLY A 349 -23.00 -30.22 -7.50
N GLY A 350 -24.01 -30.14 -8.39
CA GLY A 350 -24.68 -28.89 -8.70
C GLY A 350 -23.73 -27.79 -9.19
N ILE A 351 -23.90 -26.59 -8.63
CA ILE A 351 -23.17 -25.39 -9.03
C ILE A 351 -21.69 -25.49 -8.65
N GLU A 352 -21.40 -26.05 -7.48
CA GLU A 352 -20.06 -26.14 -6.93
C GLU A 352 -19.19 -27.14 -7.70
N GLY A 353 -19.78 -28.21 -8.23
CA GLY A 353 -19.14 -29.12 -9.17
C GLY A 353 -18.79 -28.43 -10.51
N GLU A 354 -19.70 -27.63 -11.05
CA GLU A 354 -19.47 -26.91 -12.32
C GLU A 354 -18.41 -25.81 -12.18
N LEU A 355 -18.41 -25.06 -11.08
CA LEU A 355 -17.34 -24.08 -10.78
C LEU A 355 -15.97 -24.76 -10.60
N ARG A 356 -15.92 -25.97 -10.01
CA ARG A 356 -14.69 -26.81 -9.94
C ARG A 356 -14.23 -27.19 -11.35
N ASN A 357 -15.12 -27.72 -12.19
CA ASN A 357 -14.81 -28.17 -13.55
C ASN A 357 -14.25 -27.02 -14.41
N ILE A 358 -14.93 -25.88 -14.45
CA ILE A 358 -14.50 -24.69 -15.20
C ILE A 358 -13.09 -24.25 -14.77
N ALA A 359 -12.82 -24.21 -13.46
CA ALA A 359 -11.51 -23.82 -12.94
C ALA A 359 -10.39 -24.80 -13.33
N ILE A 360 -10.68 -26.11 -13.35
CA ILE A 360 -9.76 -27.16 -13.82
C ILE A 360 -9.50 -27.05 -15.32
N GLU A 361 -10.56 -26.85 -16.12
CA GLU A 361 -10.49 -26.82 -17.59
C GLU A 361 -9.68 -25.62 -18.11
N GLU A 362 -9.98 -24.40 -17.66
CA GLU A 362 -9.24 -23.22 -18.10
C GLU A 362 -7.78 -23.26 -17.62
N ALA A 363 -7.53 -23.81 -16.42
CA ALA A 363 -6.16 -24.04 -15.93
C ALA A 363 -5.41 -25.06 -16.80
N ALA A 364 -6.05 -26.16 -17.21
CA ALA A 364 -5.45 -27.18 -18.08
C ALA A 364 -5.19 -26.64 -19.50
N ALA A 365 -6.12 -25.86 -20.06
CA ALA A 365 -5.95 -25.19 -21.35
C ALA A 365 -4.78 -24.20 -21.31
N ALA A 366 -4.69 -23.38 -20.26
CA ALA A 366 -3.57 -22.46 -20.06
C ALA A 366 -2.24 -23.18 -19.82
N ALA A 367 -2.23 -24.30 -19.10
CA ALA A 367 -1.05 -25.15 -18.89
C ALA A 367 -0.52 -25.72 -20.21
N ALA A 368 -1.39 -26.11 -21.14
CA ALA A 368 -1.01 -26.62 -22.45
C ALA A 368 -0.43 -25.54 -23.38
N ALA A 369 -0.81 -24.27 -23.20
CA ALA A 369 -0.37 -23.15 -24.03
C ALA A 369 0.88 -22.42 -23.49
N ALA A 370 1.20 -22.54 -22.19
CA ALA A 370 2.15 -21.66 -21.52
C ALA A 370 3.60 -22.20 -21.42
N ARG A 371 4.56 -21.27 -21.38
CA ARG A 371 5.95 -21.51 -20.92
C ARG A 371 6.14 -21.34 -19.40
N SER A 372 5.14 -20.80 -18.72
CA SER A 372 5.09 -20.65 -17.26
C SER A 372 4.31 -21.79 -16.64
N ARG A 373 4.56 -22.10 -15.36
CA ARG A 373 3.94 -23.24 -14.70
C ARG A 373 2.52 -22.88 -14.24
N VAL A 374 1.51 -23.55 -14.77
CA VAL A 374 0.12 -23.48 -14.29
C VAL A 374 -0.19 -24.73 -13.48
N GLU A 375 -0.82 -24.57 -12.32
CA GLU A 375 -1.23 -25.65 -11.42
C GLU A 375 -2.68 -25.42 -10.96
N VAL A 376 -3.36 -26.49 -10.56
CA VAL A 376 -4.64 -26.41 -9.85
C VAL A 376 -4.41 -26.72 -8.37
N LEU A 377 -5.01 -25.92 -7.49
CA LEU A 377 -5.16 -26.24 -6.07
C LEU A 377 -6.61 -26.68 -5.83
N ASP A 378 -6.87 -27.98 -5.96
CA ASP A 378 -8.24 -28.49 -5.90
C ASP A 378 -8.68 -28.69 -4.44
N VAL A 379 -9.51 -27.77 -3.95
CA VAL A 379 -10.01 -27.74 -2.58
C VAL A 379 -11.48 -28.10 -2.47
N THR A 380 -12.23 -28.24 -3.58
CA THR A 380 -13.69 -28.33 -3.55
C THR A 380 -14.18 -29.46 -2.65
N ARG A 381 -13.80 -30.72 -2.92
CA ARG A 381 -14.25 -31.85 -2.09
C ARG A 381 -13.80 -31.71 -0.64
N LEU A 382 -12.54 -31.41 -0.40
CA LEU A 382 -12.01 -31.32 0.97
C LEU A 382 -12.61 -30.16 1.77
N ALA A 383 -13.12 -29.11 1.12
CA ALA A 383 -13.89 -28.05 1.75
C ALA A 383 -15.39 -28.42 1.92
N THR A 384 -16.01 -29.10 0.95
CA THR A 384 -17.36 -29.67 1.05
C THR A 384 -17.54 -30.53 2.29
N MET A 385 -16.50 -31.27 2.71
CA MET A 385 -16.58 -32.13 3.89
C MET A 385 -16.43 -31.39 5.23
N ARG A 386 -16.31 -30.05 5.29
CA ARG A 386 -15.98 -29.26 6.50
C ARG A 386 -17.03 -28.22 6.97
N PRO A 387 -18.31 -28.60 7.14
CA PRO A 387 -19.33 -27.70 7.70
C PRO A 387 -18.99 -27.22 9.12
N ASP A 388 -18.21 -28.00 9.87
CA ASP A 388 -17.75 -27.68 11.23
C ASP A 388 -16.69 -26.58 11.30
N GLY A 389 -16.03 -26.26 10.18
CA GLY A 389 -14.93 -25.31 10.15
C GLY A 389 -15.33 -23.84 10.07
N HIS A 390 -16.63 -23.54 9.90
CA HIS A 390 -17.14 -22.17 9.71
C HIS A 390 -17.28 -21.40 11.04
N PRO A 391 -17.19 -20.06 11.05
CA PRO A 391 -17.51 -19.26 12.23
C PRO A 391 -18.96 -19.37 12.67
N GLY A 392 -19.92 -19.46 11.74
CA GLY A 392 -21.34 -19.38 12.04
C GLY A 392 -21.65 -18.10 12.82
N VAL A 393 -22.46 -18.23 13.88
CA VAL A 393 -22.76 -17.15 14.85
C VAL A 393 -21.50 -16.53 15.49
N TYR A 394 -20.39 -17.27 15.59
CA TYR A 394 -19.12 -16.79 16.16
C TYR A 394 -18.30 -15.96 15.16
N MET A 395 -18.94 -15.49 14.07
CA MET A 395 -18.50 -14.31 13.33
C MET A 395 -18.61 -13.01 14.15
N HIS A 396 -19.46 -13.02 15.18
CA HIS A 396 -19.60 -11.95 16.16
C HIS A 396 -19.02 -12.40 17.50
N ARG A 397 -18.49 -11.44 18.27
CA ARG A 397 -17.91 -11.72 19.58
C ARG A 397 -18.99 -11.97 20.64
N ASP A 398 -18.80 -13.05 21.40
CA ASP A 398 -19.63 -13.44 22.56
C ASP A 398 -21.15 -13.45 22.21
N PRO A 399 -21.56 -14.12 21.11
CA PRO A 399 -22.85 -13.88 20.45
C PRO A 399 -24.07 -14.16 21.35
N PHE A 400 -23.94 -15.12 22.27
CA PHE A 400 -24.99 -15.54 23.20
C PHE A 400 -24.95 -14.84 24.57
N ALA A 401 -24.11 -13.81 24.74
CA ALA A 401 -23.97 -13.08 26.02
C ALA A 401 -25.25 -12.35 26.48
N ARG A 402 -26.28 -12.28 25.63
CA ARG A 402 -27.62 -11.75 25.95
C ARG A 402 -28.73 -12.79 25.79
N GLY A 403 -28.38 -14.08 25.84
CA GLY A 403 -29.25 -15.20 25.47
C GLY A 403 -29.17 -15.53 23.97
N VAL A 404 -29.95 -16.52 23.54
CA VAL A 404 -30.10 -16.87 22.12
C VAL A 404 -31.23 -16.01 21.54
N PRO A 405 -30.97 -15.11 20.58
CA PRO A 405 -32.00 -14.35 19.88
C PRO A 405 -32.72 -15.22 18.84
N GLU A 406 -33.89 -14.77 18.37
CA GLU A 406 -34.66 -15.48 17.33
C GLU A 406 -33.97 -15.48 15.96
N ARG A 407 -33.28 -14.39 15.60
CA ARG A 407 -32.47 -14.26 14.39
C ARG A 407 -31.08 -13.73 14.74
N LEU A 408 -30.03 -14.30 14.14
CA LEU A 408 -28.62 -13.97 14.35
C LEU A 408 -27.78 -14.34 13.14
N GLN A 409 -27.23 -13.31 12.46
CA GLN A 409 -26.35 -13.47 11.31
C GLN A 409 -25.22 -14.48 11.57
N SER A 410 -25.05 -15.41 10.63
CA SER A 410 -24.06 -16.49 10.71
C SER A 410 -23.19 -16.56 9.45
N ASP A 411 -21.88 -16.70 9.64
CA ASP A 411 -20.92 -16.86 8.54
C ASP A 411 -20.66 -18.33 8.26
N CYS A 412 -21.42 -18.91 7.33
CA CYS A 412 -21.25 -20.29 6.86
C CYS A 412 -20.43 -20.39 5.56
N LEU A 413 -19.63 -19.36 5.24
CA LEU A 413 -18.87 -19.24 3.99
C LEU A 413 -17.36 -19.23 4.26
N HIS A 414 -16.89 -18.33 5.12
CA HIS A 414 -15.47 -18.30 5.51
C HIS A 414 -15.17 -19.42 6.52
N PHE A 415 -13.90 -19.74 6.75
CA PHE A 415 -13.49 -20.69 7.80
C PHE A 415 -12.78 -20.00 8.96
N CYS A 416 -12.92 -20.59 10.15
CA CYS A 416 -12.17 -20.21 11.34
C CYS A 416 -10.65 -20.30 11.12
N LEU A 417 -9.89 -19.38 11.73
CA LEU A 417 -8.43 -19.36 11.71
C LEU A 417 -7.86 -19.40 13.15
N PRO A 418 -7.16 -20.47 13.57
CA PRO A 418 -6.88 -21.71 12.85
C PRO A 418 -8.13 -22.53 12.53
N GLY A 419 -8.03 -23.41 11.53
CA GLY A 419 -9.12 -24.24 11.00
C GLY A 419 -8.74 -24.89 9.66
N PRO A 420 -9.73 -25.30 8.83
CA PRO A 420 -9.51 -26.05 7.58
C PRO A 420 -8.50 -25.43 6.61
N MET A 421 -8.45 -24.09 6.51
CA MET A 421 -7.52 -23.34 5.64
C MET A 421 -6.03 -23.63 5.89
N GLY A 422 -5.69 -24.30 6.99
CA GLY A 422 -4.34 -24.81 7.26
C GLY A 422 -3.92 -26.01 6.39
N ALA A 423 -4.83 -26.56 5.59
CA ALA A 423 -4.55 -27.60 4.59
C ALA A 423 -4.60 -27.09 3.13
N TYR A 424 -5.14 -25.89 2.89
CA TYR A 424 -5.44 -25.40 1.54
C TYR A 424 -4.26 -24.59 0.96
N GLN A 425 -3.04 -25.16 0.98
CA GLN A 425 -1.80 -24.37 0.83
C GLN A 425 -0.98 -24.78 -0.41
N PRO A 426 -0.75 -23.86 -1.39
CA PRO A 426 -0.35 -24.22 -2.75
C PRO A 426 1.00 -24.91 -2.87
N LEU A 427 1.96 -24.63 -1.98
CA LEU A 427 3.28 -25.28 -1.98
C LEU A 427 3.37 -26.52 -1.09
N GLN A 428 2.32 -26.89 -0.35
CA GLN A 428 2.31 -28.10 0.49
C GLN A 428 2.28 -29.39 -0.33
N HIS A 429 1.70 -29.33 -1.54
CA HIS A 429 1.49 -30.47 -2.42
C HIS A 429 2.68 -30.76 -3.36
N HIS A 430 3.75 -29.96 -3.28
CA HIS A 430 4.99 -30.17 -4.05
C HIS A 430 5.87 -31.28 -3.46
N HIS A 431 5.42 -32.54 -3.55
CA HIS A 431 6.34 -33.69 -3.51
C HIS A 431 7.01 -33.94 -4.86
N GLY A 432 7.74 -32.91 -5.32
CA GLY A 432 8.57 -32.88 -6.52
C GLY A 432 10.07 -32.94 -6.23
N GLY A 433 10.46 -33.66 -5.17
CA GLY A 433 11.86 -33.86 -4.74
C GLY A 433 12.39 -32.80 -3.77
N GLY A 434 12.92 -33.24 -2.63
CA GLY A 434 13.60 -32.36 -1.66
C GLY A 434 13.38 -32.73 -0.20
N ALA A 435 13.90 -33.87 0.25
CA ALA A 435 14.02 -34.13 1.69
C ALA A 435 14.96 -33.10 2.34
N ALA A 436 14.73 -32.76 3.62
CA ALA A 436 15.49 -31.74 4.34
C ALA A 436 16.99 -32.08 4.41
N GLY A 437 17.80 -31.39 3.59
CA GLY A 437 19.25 -31.54 3.51
C GLY A 437 19.95 -30.20 3.73
N TYR A 438 21.03 -30.21 4.51
CA TYR A 438 21.85 -29.03 4.76
C TYR A 438 22.40 -28.48 3.44
N PHE A 439 21.98 -27.27 3.05
CA PHE A 439 22.50 -26.58 1.88
C PHE A 439 23.92 -26.07 2.13
N LEU A 440 24.88 -26.98 1.96
CA LEU A 440 26.23 -26.64 1.52
C LEU A 440 26.10 -25.71 0.29
N PRO A 441 26.84 -24.59 0.22
CA PRO A 441 26.73 -23.66 -0.90
C PRO A 441 27.07 -24.37 -2.21
N ARG A 442 26.54 -23.87 -3.35
CA ARG A 442 26.77 -24.51 -4.67
C ARG A 442 28.24 -24.78 -4.96
N THR A 443 29.15 -23.91 -4.50
CA THR A 443 30.60 -24.12 -4.55
C THR A 443 31.07 -25.35 -3.76
N ALA A 444 30.62 -25.52 -2.51
CA ALA A 444 30.92 -26.70 -1.70
C ALA A 444 30.24 -27.96 -2.26
N VAL A 445 29.04 -27.86 -2.84
CA VAL A 445 28.40 -28.98 -3.56
C VAL A 445 29.18 -29.33 -4.82
N THR A 446 29.72 -28.37 -5.57
CA THR A 446 30.64 -28.67 -6.69
C THR A 446 31.99 -29.21 -6.24
N TRP A 447 32.53 -28.77 -5.09
CA TRP A 447 33.77 -29.34 -4.53
C TRP A 447 33.56 -30.75 -3.98
N LEU A 448 32.41 -31.06 -3.37
CA LEU A 448 32.04 -32.41 -2.94
C LEU A 448 31.69 -33.31 -4.13
N ALA A 449 30.96 -32.81 -5.13
CA ALA A 449 30.72 -33.53 -6.37
C ALA A 449 32.03 -33.78 -7.13
N ALA A 450 32.95 -32.81 -7.16
CA ALA A 450 34.29 -32.98 -7.72
C ALA A 450 35.13 -33.95 -6.90
N ALA A 451 35.09 -33.92 -5.57
CA ALA A 451 35.79 -34.88 -4.72
C ALA A 451 35.23 -36.30 -4.87
N CYS A 452 33.91 -36.47 -4.93
CA CYS A 452 33.27 -37.75 -5.22
C CYS A 452 33.53 -38.24 -6.65
N LEU A 453 33.58 -37.35 -7.64
CA LEU A 453 34.01 -37.67 -9.01
C LEU A 453 35.50 -38.01 -9.08
N SER A 454 36.36 -37.32 -8.32
CA SER A 454 37.79 -37.64 -8.21
C SER A 454 38.01 -38.97 -7.50
N LEU A 455 37.25 -39.29 -6.46
CA LEU A 455 37.27 -40.58 -5.79
C LEU A 455 36.69 -41.69 -6.67
N ALA A 456 35.63 -41.43 -7.43
CA ALA A 456 35.10 -42.39 -8.41
C ALA A 456 36.07 -42.60 -9.58
N LEU A 457 36.72 -41.56 -10.08
CA LEU A 457 37.80 -41.64 -11.07
C LEU A 457 39.01 -42.39 -10.51
N LEU A 458 39.41 -42.15 -9.26
CA LEU A 458 40.48 -42.88 -8.60
C LEU A 458 40.10 -44.36 -8.42
N HIS A 459 38.86 -44.65 -8.05
CA HIS A 459 38.36 -46.02 -7.90
C HIS A 459 38.25 -46.74 -9.26
N LEU A 460 37.90 -46.02 -10.33
CA LEU A 460 37.96 -46.54 -11.70
C LEU A 460 39.42 -46.75 -12.15
N LEU A 461 40.33 -45.80 -11.89
CA LEU A 461 41.76 -45.90 -12.24
C LEU A 461 42.49 -47.01 -11.47
N CYS A 462 42.08 -47.29 -10.23
CA CYS A 462 42.67 -48.32 -9.37
C CYS A 462 41.98 -49.68 -9.45
N CYS A 463 40.79 -49.79 -10.07
CA CYS A 463 40.04 -51.07 -10.15
C CYS A 463 39.56 -51.45 -11.56
N SER A 464 39.79 -50.63 -12.59
CA SER A 464 39.63 -51.08 -13.98
C SER A 464 40.86 -51.90 -14.43
N PRO A 465 40.69 -52.94 -15.26
CA PRO A 465 41.80 -53.60 -15.92
C PRO A 465 42.62 -52.61 -16.79
N PRO A 466 43.94 -52.81 -16.93
CA PRO A 466 44.81 -51.89 -17.67
C PRO A 466 44.49 -51.89 -19.17
N GLY A 467 43.75 -50.87 -19.63
CA GLY A 467 43.44 -50.67 -21.05
C GLY A 467 42.50 -49.49 -21.39
N GLY A 468 41.65 -49.04 -20.46
CA GLY A 468 40.54 -48.12 -20.79
C GLY A 468 40.84 -46.62 -20.92
N HIS A 469 42.04 -46.13 -20.58
CA HIS A 469 42.22 -44.72 -20.20
C HIS A 469 42.76 -43.74 -21.27
N GLN A 470 43.04 -44.17 -22.51
CA GLN A 470 43.67 -43.30 -23.52
C GLN A 470 42.72 -42.43 -24.36
N ALA A 471 41.41 -42.62 -24.31
CA ALA A 471 40.48 -42.03 -25.28
C ALA A 471 39.95 -40.60 -24.96
N VAL A 472 40.10 -40.10 -23.72
CA VAL A 472 39.14 -39.08 -23.20
C VAL A 472 39.69 -37.64 -23.09
N PHE A 473 41.00 -37.42 -22.90
CA PHE A 473 41.48 -36.12 -22.36
C PHE A 473 42.54 -35.34 -23.16
N SER A 474 42.86 -35.73 -24.40
CA SER A 474 43.94 -35.07 -25.17
C SER A 474 43.67 -33.58 -25.54
N PRO A 475 42.49 -33.17 -26.06
CA PRO A 475 42.33 -31.80 -26.59
C PRO A 475 42.16 -30.71 -25.52
N LEU A 476 41.70 -31.04 -24.31
CA LEU A 476 41.30 -30.02 -23.33
C LEU A 476 42.48 -29.33 -22.63
N LEU A 477 43.69 -29.92 -22.72
CA LEU A 477 44.95 -29.29 -22.30
C LEU A 477 45.31 -28.06 -23.16
N GLN A 478 44.39 -27.65 -24.05
CA GLN A 478 44.61 -26.57 -25.00
C GLN A 478 43.77 -25.25 -24.82
N TYR A 479 42.58 -25.12 -24.20
CA TYR A 479 41.74 -23.85 -24.31
C TYR A 479 42.34 -22.42 -24.03
N PHE A 480 42.12 -21.77 -22.87
CA PHE A 480 42.45 -20.34 -22.61
C PHE A 480 43.94 -19.99 -22.36
N ASN A 481 44.39 -18.76 -22.63
CA ASN A 481 45.78 -18.29 -22.42
C ASN A 481 45.88 -16.82 -21.87
N GLY A 482 46.99 -16.47 -21.21
CA GLY A 482 47.48 -15.08 -21.09
C GLY A 482 47.05 -14.24 -19.87
N ASN A 483 47.97 -13.36 -19.45
CA ASN A 483 47.91 -12.28 -18.46
C ASN A 483 46.92 -11.14 -18.85
N GLY A 484 46.47 -10.20 -18.01
CA GLY A 484 46.78 -9.78 -16.61
C GLY A 484 46.00 -8.47 -16.29
N THR A 485 46.28 -7.59 -15.30
CA THR A 485 47.20 -7.58 -14.14
C THR A 485 46.95 -6.34 -13.23
N TYR A 486 47.17 -6.44 -11.90
CA TYR A 486 47.23 -5.36 -10.85
C TYR A 486 45.93 -4.57 -10.51
N SER A 487 45.61 -4.08 -9.28
CA SER A 487 46.32 -3.69 -8.01
C SER A 487 46.84 -2.23 -7.96
N SER A 488 46.81 -1.45 -6.85
CA SER A 488 46.36 -1.67 -5.45
C SER A 488 46.45 -0.40 -4.54
N ASN A 489 45.78 -0.40 -3.38
CA ASN A 489 46.21 0.20 -2.07
C ASN A 489 46.27 1.77 -1.94
N ILE A 490 46.33 2.40 -0.74
CA ILE A 490 46.40 1.93 0.68
C ILE A 490 45.65 2.85 1.70
N SER A 491 45.61 2.41 2.97
CA SER A 491 44.93 2.96 4.17
C SER A 491 45.51 4.22 4.85
N SER A 492 44.72 4.87 5.73
CA SER A 492 45.21 5.35 7.05
C SER A 492 44.09 5.50 8.11
N SER A 493 44.46 5.88 9.34
CA SER A 493 43.70 5.86 10.61
C SER A 493 42.57 6.89 10.76
N GLY A 494 41.64 6.65 11.70
CA GLY A 494 40.47 7.52 11.96
C GLY A 494 40.55 8.45 13.18
N VAL A 495 39.53 9.30 13.30
CA VAL A 495 39.19 10.23 14.40
C VAL A 495 37.66 10.21 14.56
N GLU A 496 37.12 10.62 15.71
CA GLU A 496 35.67 10.85 15.86
C GLU A 496 35.20 11.98 14.92
N GLU A 497 34.33 11.71 13.94
CA GLU A 497 33.72 12.77 13.15
C GLU A 497 32.21 12.56 12.92
N ARG A 498 31.43 13.56 13.34
CA ARG A 498 29.96 13.55 13.44
C ARG A 498 29.30 13.91 12.09
N SER A 499 29.55 13.10 11.06
CA SER A 499 29.08 13.39 9.69
C SER A 499 27.57 13.12 9.52
N SER A 500 26.81 14.16 9.14
CA SER A 500 25.34 14.15 9.15
C SER A 500 24.69 13.86 7.79
N ALA A 501 24.47 12.57 7.51
CA ALA A 501 23.43 12.15 6.57
C ALA A 501 22.06 12.23 7.27
N ALA A 502 21.52 13.45 7.37
CA ALA A 502 20.24 13.69 8.05
C ALA A 502 19.09 12.99 7.30
N ALA A 503 18.51 11.95 7.91
CA ALA A 503 17.32 11.29 7.41
C ALA A 503 16.17 12.30 7.28
N SER A 504 15.43 12.25 6.16
CA SER A 504 14.24 13.08 5.98
C SER A 504 13.19 12.67 6.99
N CYS A 505 12.82 13.58 7.89
CA CYS A 505 11.79 13.30 8.89
C CYS A 505 10.41 13.25 8.24
N ASP A 506 9.67 12.19 8.54
CA ASP A 506 8.25 12.08 8.26
C ASP A 506 7.46 12.70 9.43
N TYR A 507 6.78 13.81 9.15
CA TYR A 507 5.93 14.51 10.12
C TYR A 507 4.51 13.95 10.20
N SER A 508 4.08 13.08 9.27
CA SER A 508 2.72 12.51 9.25
C SER A 508 2.51 11.38 10.27
N VAL A 509 3.60 10.66 10.61
CA VAL A 509 3.61 9.55 11.56
C VAL A 509 4.23 10.01 12.88
N GLY A 510 3.45 9.91 13.95
CA GLY A 510 3.79 10.43 15.27
C GLY A 510 2.66 10.21 16.27
N ARG A 511 2.68 10.96 17.38
CA ARG A 511 1.61 10.96 18.38
C ARG A 511 1.51 12.32 19.06
N TRP A 512 0.35 12.66 19.58
CA TRP A 512 0.21 13.83 20.47
C TRP A 512 0.79 13.49 21.85
N VAL A 513 1.67 14.36 22.35
CA VAL A 513 2.25 14.25 23.70
C VAL A 513 1.93 15.51 24.49
N ARG A 514 1.66 15.34 25.79
CA ARG A 514 1.28 16.45 26.65
C ARG A 514 2.48 17.36 26.88
N ALA A 515 2.32 18.63 26.54
CA ALA A 515 3.31 19.70 26.63
C ALA A 515 2.59 20.98 27.10
N PRO A 516 2.46 21.19 28.43
CA PRO A 516 1.72 22.32 29.00
C PRO A 516 2.12 23.67 28.39
N GLY A 517 1.13 24.45 27.95
CA GLY A 517 1.34 25.75 27.34
C GLY A 517 1.90 25.77 25.91
N HIS A 518 2.17 24.63 25.27
CA HIS A 518 2.88 24.58 23.98
C HIS A 518 2.21 25.38 22.85
N ALA A 519 0.87 25.41 22.78
CA ALA A 519 0.12 26.19 21.80
C ALA A 519 -0.15 27.65 22.25
N ARG A 520 0.15 28.03 23.50
CA ARG A 520 -0.18 29.34 24.08
C ARG A 520 0.80 30.44 23.66
N ARG A 521 1.20 30.47 22.37
CA ARG A 521 2.21 31.38 21.80
C ARG A 521 1.66 32.76 21.44
N TYR A 522 0.35 32.86 21.25
CA TYR A 522 -0.37 34.10 21.00
C TYR A 522 -1.68 34.10 21.77
N ASN A 523 -2.24 35.29 22.00
CA ASN A 523 -3.58 35.45 22.53
C ASN A 523 -4.58 35.47 21.36
N GLY A 524 -5.42 34.44 21.26
CA GLY A 524 -6.44 34.32 20.20
C GLY A 524 -7.35 35.54 20.12
N THR A 525 -7.88 35.99 21.26
CA THR A 525 -8.76 37.15 21.40
C THR A 525 -8.10 38.50 21.08
N ALA A 526 -6.77 38.58 21.19
CA ALA A 526 -6.02 39.77 20.78
C ALA A 526 -5.66 39.77 19.29
N CYS A 527 -5.64 38.59 18.66
CA CYS A 527 -5.53 38.47 17.21
C CYS A 527 -6.91 38.66 16.56
N ASN A 528 -6.98 39.25 15.36
CA ASN A 528 -8.25 39.47 14.67
C ASN A 528 -8.76 38.19 13.96
N VAL A 529 -8.76 37.04 14.65
CA VAL A 529 -9.27 35.75 14.15
C VAL A 529 -10.76 35.81 13.83
N LYS A 530 -11.29 34.82 13.11
CA LYS A 530 -12.73 34.65 12.91
C LYS A 530 -13.39 34.43 14.28
N PRO A 531 -14.46 35.16 14.67
CA PRO A 531 -15.02 35.07 16.02
C PRO A 531 -15.42 33.66 16.46
N GLU A 532 -15.89 32.83 15.53
CA GLU A 532 -16.28 31.43 15.80
C GLU A 532 -15.08 30.50 16.10
N GLN A 533 -13.85 30.99 16.02
CA GLN A 533 -12.61 30.26 16.29
C GLN A 533 -11.86 30.79 17.54
N ASP A 534 -12.28 31.93 18.11
CA ASP A 534 -11.79 32.44 19.39
C ASP A 534 -12.51 31.76 20.56
N CYS A 535 -12.23 30.47 20.74
CA CYS A 535 -12.85 29.66 21.77
C CYS A 535 -12.66 30.24 23.19
N VAL A 536 -11.52 30.89 23.46
CA VAL A 536 -11.21 31.47 24.77
C VAL A 536 -12.01 32.76 25.00
N GLY A 537 -12.06 33.67 24.02
CA GLY A 537 -12.89 34.88 24.09
C GLY A 537 -14.40 34.59 24.05
N ASN A 538 -14.80 33.43 23.53
CA ASN A 538 -16.16 32.89 23.59
C ASN A 538 -16.47 32.14 24.89
N GLY A 539 -15.57 32.13 25.88
CA GLY A 539 -15.86 31.61 27.22
C GLY A 539 -15.67 30.10 27.41
N ARG A 540 -14.88 29.43 26.55
CA ARG A 540 -14.53 28.01 26.72
C ARG A 540 -13.69 27.80 28.00
N PRO A 541 -14.20 27.10 29.03
CA PRO A 541 -13.52 26.99 30.32
C PRO A 541 -12.35 26.00 30.28
N GLU A 542 -12.45 24.91 29.50
CA GLU A 542 -11.40 23.91 29.40
C GLU A 542 -10.35 24.31 28.34
N THR A 543 -9.14 24.67 28.80
CA THR A 543 -8.03 25.05 27.92
C THR A 543 -6.96 23.96 27.77
N GLY A 544 -7.23 22.73 28.24
CA GLY A 544 -6.30 21.60 28.18
C GLY A 544 -5.90 21.18 26.76
N TYR A 545 -6.72 21.52 25.76
CA TYR A 545 -6.41 21.31 24.33
C TYR A 545 -5.19 22.13 23.85
N LEU A 546 -4.78 23.17 24.58
CA LEU A 546 -3.57 23.98 24.31
C LEU A 546 -2.28 23.39 24.90
N ASP A 547 -2.40 22.32 25.70
CA ASP A 547 -1.29 21.70 26.43
C ASP A 547 -0.75 20.45 25.70
N TRP A 548 -0.79 20.44 24.37
CA TRP A 548 -0.40 19.31 23.52
C TRP A 548 0.54 19.75 22.40
N ARG A 549 1.51 18.88 22.09
CA ARG A 549 2.38 19.01 20.90
C ARG A 549 2.40 17.72 20.10
N TRP A 550 2.63 17.82 18.80
CA TRP A 550 2.91 16.65 17.99
C TRP A 550 4.36 16.18 18.20
N GLN A 551 4.53 14.88 18.31
CA GLN A 551 5.82 14.21 18.37
C GLN A 551 5.90 13.23 17.19
N PRO A 552 6.62 13.57 16.11
CA PRO A 552 6.89 12.63 15.04
C PRO A 552 7.62 11.38 15.57
N ALA A 553 7.43 10.25 14.89
CA ALA A 553 8.03 8.98 15.27
C ALA A 553 9.51 8.86 14.86
N SER A 554 9.96 9.70 13.92
CA SER A 554 11.31 9.65 13.31
C SER A 554 12.23 10.83 13.68
N CYS A 555 11.70 11.91 14.25
CA CYS A 555 12.45 13.07 14.73
C CYS A 555 11.64 13.89 15.74
N GLU A 556 12.21 14.98 16.25
CA GLU A 556 11.45 16.03 16.94
C GLU A 556 10.93 17.08 15.95
N LEU A 557 9.71 17.55 16.15
CA LEU A 557 9.17 18.74 15.49
C LEU A 557 9.49 19.97 16.38
N PRO A 558 10.30 20.93 15.92
CA PRO A 558 10.55 22.15 16.66
C PRO A 558 9.27 22.98 16.84
N ALA A 559 9.18 23.70 17.95
CA ALA A 559 8.16 24.73 18.13
C ALA A 559 8.28 25.81 17.05
N PHE A 560 7.15 26.42 16.67
CA PHE A 560 7.11 27.46 15.64
C PHE A 560 7.97 28.68 16.04
N ASP A 561 8.91 29.04 15.17
CA ASP A 561 9.73 30.25 15.27
C ASP A 561 9.32 31.22 14.15
N ALA A 562 8.71 32.34 14.55
CA ALA A 562 8.26 33.40 13.65
C ALA A 562 9.42 34.09 12.91
N ALA A 563 10.59 34.24 13.56
CA ALA A 563 11.76 34.82 12.93
C ALA A 563 12.35 33.87 11.88
N ALA A 564 12.40 32.56 12.18
CA ALA A 564 12.78 31.54 11.22
C ALA A 564 11.82 31.49 10.02
N PHE A 565 10.50 31.59 10.25
CA PHE A 565 9.51 31.61 9.18
C PHE A 565 9.68 32.84 8.27
N LEU A 566 9.72 34.05 8.84
CA LEU A 566 9.92 35.27 8.06
C LEU A 566 11.31 35.32 7.39
N ALA A 567 12.32 34.64 7.93
CA ALA A 567 13.63 34.49 7.28
C ALA A 567 13.62 33.45 6.13
N ALA A 568 12.79 32.41 6.19
CA ALA A 568 12.58 31.44 5.11
C ALA A 568 11.65 31.98 4.00
N ALA A 569 10.73 32.88 4.35
CA ALA A 569 9.83 33.58 3.45
C ALA A 569 10.33 34.98 3.02
N ARG A 570 11.52 35.43 3.42
CA ARG A 570 11.99 36.81 3.22
C ARG A 570 11.86 37.26 1.76
N GLY A 571 11.18 38.39 1.54
CA GLY A 571 10.96 38.97 0.21
C GLY A 571 9.96 38.21 -0.68
N ARG A 572 9.14 37.30 -0.12
CA ARG A 572 8.22 36.42 -0.86
C ARG A 572 6.76 36.67 -0.48
N HIS A 573 5.88 36.38 -1.44
CA HIS A 573 4.44 36.26 -1.20
C HIS A 573 4.07 34.81 -0.83
N VAL A 574 3.52 34.65 0.37
CA VAL A 574 2.92 33.41 0.88
C VAL A 574 1.39 33.49 0.68
N ALA A 575 0.81 32.51 0.01
CA ALA A 575 -0.61 32.49 -0.36
C ALA A 575 -1.27 31.17 0.05
N PHE A 576 -2.33 31.24 0.86
CA PHE A 576 -3.20 30.11 1.17
C PHE A 576 -4.44 30.17 0.28
N VAL A 577 -4.62 29.16 -0.57
CA VAL A 577 -5.72 29.09 -1.56
C VAL A 577 -6.51 27.82 -1.27
N GLY A 578 -7.80 27.96 -0.96
CA GLY A 578 -8.59 26.79 -0.57
C GLY A 578 -9.90 27.05 0.16
N ASP A 579 -10.32 26.07 0.94
CA ASP A 579 -11.53 26.13 1.76
C ASP A 579 -11.32 26.84 3.13
N SER A 580 -12.27 26.67 4.04
CA SER A 580 -12.23 27.33 5.35
C SER A 580 -11.12 26.82 6.26
N MET A 581 -10.53 25.64 6.01
CA MET A 581 -9.34 25.15 6.71
C MET A 581 -8.07 25.83 6.21
N ALA A 582 -7.96 26.13 4.91
CA ALA A 582 -6.87 26.95 4.38
C ALA A 582 -6.84 28.33 5.07
N ARG A 583 -8.02 28.95 5.30
CA ARG A 583 -8.14 30.18 6.09
C ARG A 583 -7.82 29.98 7.57
N ASN A 584 -8.29 28.90 8.21
CA ASN A 584 -8.02 28.63 9.64
C ASN A 584 -6.51 28.46 9.91
N GLN A 585 -5.78 27.78 9.01
CA GLN A 585 -4.32 27.67 9.06
C GLN A 585 -3.62 29.00 8.78
N ALA A 586 -4.09 29.79 7.82
CA ALA A 586 -3.50 31.09 7.53
C ALA A 586 -3.75 32.15 8.62
N GLU A 587 -4.92 32.13 9.28
CA GLU A 587 -5.19 32.98 10.44
C GLU A 587 -4.32 32.56 11.64
N SER A 588 -4.14 31.24 11.90
CA SER A 588 -3.13 30.73 12.85
C SER A 588 -1.72 31.26 12.53
N LEU A 589 -1.26 31.13 11.29
CA LEU A 589 0.06 31.61 10.86
C LEU A 589 0.19 33.12 11.07
N HIS A 590 -0.82 33.89 10.67
CA HIS A 590 -0.87 35.32 10.88
C HIS A 590 -0.71 35.67 12.36
N CYS A 591 -1.43 35.01 13.27
CA CYS A 591 -1.33 35.27 14.70
C CYS A 591 0.04 34.86 15.30
N LEU A 592 0.58 33.71 14.90
CA LEU A 592 1.91 33.24 15.30
C LEU A 592 3.02 34.22 14.89
N LEU A 593 2.87 34.87 13.73
CA LEU A 593 3.80 35.90 13.25
C LEU A 593 3.54 37.26 13.93
N ALA A 594 2.28 37.69 14.03
CA ALA A 594 1.87 38.98 14.58
C ALA A 594 2.17 39.12 16.08
N ALA A 595 2.23 38.02 16.83
CA ALA A 595 2.64 38.01 18.23
C ALA A 595 4.12 38.36 18.45
N ALA A 596 4.96 38.26 17.41
CA ALA A 596 6.40 38.52 17.46
C ALA A 596 6.85 39.70 16.57
N PHE A 597 6.10 40.04 15.52
CA PHE A 597 6.49 41.06 14.54
C PHE A 597 5.33 42.00 14.18
N PRO A 598 5.60 43.33 14.08
CA PRO A 598 4.63 44.27 13.53
C PRO A 598 4.20 43.90 12.10
N HIS A 599 2.93 44.12 11.82
CA HIS A 599 2.30 43.82 10.54
C HIS A 599 1.32 44.92 10.13
N GLU A 600 0.94 44.92 8.86
CA GLU A 600 -0.06 45.82 8.29
C GLU A 600 -1.14 44.99 7.58
N VAL A 601 -2.42 45.41 7.62
CA VAL A 601 -3.47 44.85 6.75
C VAL A 601 -3.45 45.63 5.44
N VAL A 602 -2.97 45.01 4.38
CA VAL A 602 -2.80 45.66 3.06
C VAL A 602 -4.13 45.73 2.32
N ALA A 603 -4.95 44.68 2.42
CA ALA A 603 -6.27 44.61 1.80
C ALA A 603 -7.13 43.52 2.47
N GLN A 604 -8.43 43.78 2.59
CA GLN A 604 -9.41 42.84 3.13
C GLN A 604 -10.79 43.14 2.50
N ASP A 605 -11.66 42.13 2.39
CA ASP A 605 -13.03 42.35 1.93
C ASP A 605 -13.88 43.12 2.95
N ALA A 606 -14.67 44.08 2.47
CA ALA A 606 -15.48 44.96 3.32
C ALA A 606 -16.52 44.21 4.18
N GLU A 607 -17.06 43.09 3.68
CA GLU A 607 -17.94 42.20 4.46
C GLU A 607 -17.11 41.34 5.45
N ARG A 608 -16.79 41.92 6.62
CA ARG A 608 -15.96 41.31 7.70
C ARG A 608 -16.38 39.88 8.11
N TYR A 609 -17.64 39.50 7.87
CA TYR A 609 -18.17 38.16 8.18
C TYR A 609 -17.92 37.12 7.08
N LYS A 610 -17.73 37.50 5.80
CA LYS A 610 -17.44 36.55 4.71
C LYS A 610 -15.97 36.11 4.69
N ARG A 611 -15.03 37.01 4.99
CA ARG A 611 -13.56 36.78 4.97
C ARG A 611 -13.12 35.89 3.80
N GLN A 612 -13.41 36.33 2.57
CA GLN A 612 -13.07 35.57 1.36
C GLN A 612 -11.66 35.91 0.85
N PHE A 613 -11.17 37.11 1.13
CA PHE A 613 -9.80 37.51 0.93
C PHE A 613 -9.31 38.40 2.09
N THR A 614 -8.05 38.22 2.46
CA THR A 614 -7.29 39.12 3.34
C THR A 614 -5.81 39.02 3.00
N ARG A 615 -5.10 40.15 2.98
CA ARG A 615 -3.64 40.23 2.78
C ARG A 615 -3.00 41.05 3.88
N TRP A 616 -1.98 40.48 4.51
CA TRP A 616 -1.10 41.13 5.47
C TRP A 616 0.29 41.36 4.88
N SER A 617 0.99 42.36 5.41
CA SER A 617 2.41 42.65 5.17
C SER A 617 3.19 42.55 6.48
N PHE A 618 4.41 42.02 6.42
CA PHE A 618 5.42 42.10 7.48
C PHE A 618 6.64 42.88 6.93
N PRO A 619 6.62 44.24 6.99
CA PRO A 619 7.56 45.08 6.24
C PRO A 619 9.03 44.81 6.57
N SER A 620 9.35 44.47 7.82
CA SER A 620 10.70 44.13 8.31
C SER A 620 11.36 42.97 7.57
N HIS A 621 10.58 42.15 6.87
CA HIS A 621 11.04 41.00 6.11
C HIS A 621 10.60 41.01 4.64
N GLY A 622 9.83 42.03 4.21
CA GLY A 622 9.25 42.08 2.87
C GLY A 622 8.36 40.88 2.55
N VAL A 623 7.70 40.31 3.56
CA VAL A 623 6.83 39.13 3.41
C VAL A 623 5.39 39.61 3.31
N THR A 624 4.65 39.11 2.32
CA THR A 624 3.19 39.23 2.29
C THR A 624 2.56 37.87 2.55
N LEU A 625 1.45 37.87 3.30
CA LEU A 625 0.64 36.68 3.59
C LEU A 625 -0.78 36.94 3.11
N SER A 626 -1.32 36.10 2.24
CA SER A 626 -2.68 36.25 1.69
C SER A 626 -3.53 34.99 1.87
N THR A 627 -4.84 35.17 2.07
CA THR A 627 -5.85 34.12 2.02
C THR A 627 -6.77 34.30 0.82
N TYR A 628 -7.14 33.21 0.15
CA TYR A 628 -8.09 33.21 -0.95
C TYR A 628 -9.12 32.08 -0.77
N TRP A 629 -10.38 32.47 -0.69
CA TRP A 629 -11.53 31.57 -0.73
C TRP A 629 -11.67 30.97 -2.13
N ALA A 630 -11.20 29.74 -2.25
CA ALA A 630 -11.33 28.89 -3.42
C ALA A 630 -11.71 27.49 -2.92
N PRO A 631 -12.95 27.28 -2.42
CA PRO A 631 -13.34 26.06 -1.70
C PRO A 631 -13.26 24.79 -2.56
N PHE A 632 -13.21 24.94 -3.88
CA PHE A 632 -12.99 23.89 -4.87
C PHE A 632 -11.66 24.05 -5.64
N LEU A 633 -10.79 25.00 -5.28
CA LEU A 633 -9.66 25.53 -6.05
C LEU A 633 -10.05 26.16 -7.41
N VAL A 634 -10.84 25.46 -8.22
CA VAL A 634 -11.50 25.97 -9.44
C VAL A 634 -12.63 26.97 -9.13
N ARG A 635 -13.16 27.63 -10.16
CA ARG A 635 -14.31 28.53 -10.06
C ARG A 635 -15.52 27.76 -9.52
N SER A 636 -16.24 28.40 -8.60
CA SER A 636 -17.42 27.80 -7.95
C SER A 636 -18.48 28.84 -7.61
N GLY A 637 -19.70 28.36 -7.39
CA GLY A 637 -20.88 29.12 -6.99
C GLY A 637 -21.81 28.23 -6.15
N GLY A 638 -23.05 28.66 -5.94
CA GLY A 638 -24.01 27.92 -5.10
C GLY A 638 -23.75 28.11 -3.59
N LYS A 639 -23.94 27.02 -2.84
CA LYS A 639 -23.80 26.93 -1.37
C LYS A 639 -22.58 27.62 -0.73
N PRO A 640 -21.36 27.64 -1.31
CA PRO A 640 -20.18 28.29 -0.70
C PRO A 640 -20.23 29.82 -0.67
N PHE A 641 -21.20 30.42 -1.37
CA PHE A 641 -21.39 31.88 -1.45
C PHE A 641 -22.80 32.30 -0.97
N ASN A 642 -23.79 31.41 -1.09
CA ASN A 642 -25.10 31.58 -0.47
C ASN A 642 -25.61 30.24 0.10
N TYR A 643 -25.63 30.15 1.44
CA TYR A 643 -26.08 28.98 2.18
C TYR A 643 -27.57 28.62 2.00
N THR A 644 -28.40 29.48 1.38
CA THR A 644 -29.79 29.09 1.03
C THR A 644 -29.87 28.19 -0.20
N MET A 645 -28.78 28.00 -0.96
CA MET A 645 -28.72 27.03 -2.04
C MET A 645 -28.31 25.65 -1.51
N PRO A 646 -29.03 24.56 -1.84
CA PRO A 646 -28.77 23.24 -1.25
C PRO A 646 -27.45 22.61 -1.74
N TYR A 647 -27.03 22.94 -2.96
CA TYR A 647 -25.87 22.38 -3.66
C TYR A 647 -24.82 23.43 -4.07
N ASN A 648 -23.62 22.93 -4.38
CA ASN A 648 -22.52 23.68 -5.00
C ASN A 648 -22.67 23.70 -6.53
N LEU A 649 -22.16 24.77 -7.17
CA LEU A 649 -21.85 24.79 -8.60
C LEU A 649 -20.33 24.83 -8.76
N VAL A 650 -19.76 23.94 -9.57
CA VAL A 650 -18.29 23.78 -9.68
C VAL A 650 -17.91 23.71 -11.16
N TYR A 651 -16.99 24.56 -11.62
CA TYR A 651 -16.63 24.69 -13.03
C TYR A 651 -15.20 24.17 -13.23
N LEU A 652 -15.07 22.92 -13.67
CA LEU A 652 -13.82 22.14 -13.58
C LEU A 652 -12.71 22.58 -14.55
N ASP A 653 -13.02 23.40 -15.55
CA ASP A 653 -12.07 23.99 -16.50
C ASP A 653 -11.86 25.50 -16.32
N GLU A 654 -12.44 26.11 -15.27
CA GLU A 654 -12.33 27.55 -15.00
C GLU A 654 -11.69 27.80 -13.63
N LEU A 655 -10.84 28.83 -13.51
CA LEU A 655 -10.10 29.11 -12.28
C LEU A 655 -10.77 30.21 -11.43
N GLY A 656 -10.49 30.21 -10.12
CA GLY A 656 -11.06 31.20 -9.20
C GLY A 656 -10.47 32.59 -9.42
N ASN A 657 -11.24 33.47 -10.09
CA ASN A 657 -10.81 34.76 -10.68
C ASN A 657 -9.78 35.57 -9.86
N ARG A 658 -9.92 35.64 -8.53
CA ARG A 658 -9.07 36.47 -7.67
C ARG A 658 -7.71 35.86 -7.36
N TRP A 659 -7.64 34.55 -7.08
CA TRP A 659 -6.37 33.90 -6.80
C TRP A 659 -5.60 33.67 -8.09
N ASP A 660 -6.29 33.36 -9.19
CA ASP A 660 -5.71 33.18 -10.52
C ASP A 660 -5.02 34.46 -11.04
N ALA A 661 -5.67 35.62 -10.86
CA ALA A 661 -5.10 36.93 -11.19
C ALA A 661 -3.84 37.24 -10.36
N ASP A 662 -3.84 36.92 -9.07
CA ASP A 662 -2.68 37.11 -8.18
C ASP A 662 -1.60 36.01 -8.35
N ALA A 663 -1.86 34.90 -9.03
CA ALA A 663 -1.00 33.71 -9.02
C ALA A 663 0.42 33.96 -9.59
N GLY A 664 0.59 34.92 -10.50
CA GLY A 664 1.91 35.33 -11.00
C GLY A 664 2.80 36.01 -9.94
N THR A 665 2.20 36.47 -8.83
CA THR A 665 2.90 37.12 -7.71
C THR A 665 3.31 36.15 -6.60
N MET A 666 2.81 34.90 -6.60
CA MET A 666 2.95 33.98 -5.47
C MET A 666 4.23 33.14 -5.54
N ASP A 667 4.98 33.09 -4.44
CA ASP A 667 6.26 32.36 -4.35
C ASP A 667 6.18 31.11 -3.45
N VAL A 668 5.30 31.14 -2.46
CA VAL A 668 4.92 30.00 -1.63
C VAL A 668 3.40 29.89 -1.67
N VAL A 669 2.88 28.80 -2.21
CA VAL A 669 1.42 28.56 -2.30
C VAL A 669 1.07 27.33 -1.47
N VAL A 670 0.13 27.48 -0.54
CA VAL A 670 -0.48 26.38 0.20
C VAL A 670 -1.86 26.12 -0.38
N LEU A 671 -2.04 24.96 -1.01
CA LEU A 671 -3.31 24.49 -1.56
C LEU A 671 -3.98 23.57 -0.53
N THR A 672 -5.20 23.89 -0.08
CA THR A 672 -5.92 23.03 0.88
C THR A 672 -7.43 23.11 0.67
N ALA A 673 -8.01 22.05 0.13
CA ALA A 673 -9.44 21.94 -0.08
C ALA A 673 -9.93 20.51 0.19
N GLY A 674 -11.19 20.38 0.60
CA GLY A 674 -11.91 19.11 0.59
C GLY A 674 -13.32 19.16 1.18
N HIS A 675 -13.59 20.02 2.17
CA HIS A 675 -14.84 19.97 2.93
C HIS A 675 -16.09 20.25 2.10
N TRP A 676 -15.95 21.04 1.03
CA TRP A 676 -17.05 21.39 0.14
C TRP A 676 -17.36 20.31 -0.89
N PHE A 677 -16.41 19.42 -1.21
CA PHE A 677 -16.60 18.30 -2.12
C PHE A 677 -17.54 17.22 -1.56
N TRP A 678 -17.73 17.17 -0.24
CA TRP A 678 -18.69 16.25 0.39
C TRP A 678 -20.15 16.72 0.27
N ASN A 679 -20.38 18.03 0.07
CA ASN A 679 -21.72 18.60 -0.11
C ASN A 679 -22.23 18.34 -1.53
N PRO A 680 -23.55 18.14 -1.74
CA PRO A 680 -24.13 17.97 -3.08
C PRO A 680 -23.64 19.01 -4.07
N ALA A 681 -23.30 18.60 -5.29
CA ALA A 681 -22.64 19.45 -6.27
C ALA A 681 -23.10 19.16 -7.70
N VAL A 682 -23.14 20.20 -8.52
CA VAL A 682 -23.27 20.09 -9.98
C VAL A 682 -21.93 20.50 -10.60
N TYR A 683 -21.36 19.61 -11.40
CA TYR A 683 -20.07 19.80 -12.05
C TYR A 683 -20.29 20.24 -13.50
N HIS A 684 -19.69 21.37 -13.85
CA HIS A 684 -19.70 21.94 -15.18
C HIS A 684 -18.32 21.81 -15.84
N ARG A 685 -18.30 21.68 -17.17
CA ARG A 685 -17.11 21.91 -18.01
C ARG A 685 -17.56 22.65 -19.27
N ARG A 686 -16.87 23.73 -19.66
CA ARG A 686 -17.25 24.60 -20.79
C ARG A 686 -18.70 25.14 -20.73
N GLY A 687 -19.26 25.25 -19.53
CA GLY A 687 -20.65 25.63 -19.27
C GLY A 687 -21.65 24.46 -19.19
N GLU A 688 -21.38 23.34 -19.88
CA GLU A 688 -22.23 22.15 -19.88
C GLU A 688 -22.11 21.36 -18.58
N VAL A 689 -23.17 20.68 -18.14
CA VAL A 689 -23.13 19.79 -16.96
C VAL A 689 -22.49 18.45 -17.35
N VAL A 690 -21.38 18.11 -16.70
CA VAL A 690 -20.65 16.84 -16.92
C VAL A 690 -20.95 15.77 -15.86
N GLY A 691 -21.65 16.15 -14.79
CA GLY A 691 -22.15 15.22 -13.78
C GLY A 691 -22.53 15.89 -12.46
N VAL A 692 -22.91 15.08 -11.48
CA VAL A 692 -23.30 15.50 -10.13
C VAL A 692 -22.62 14.66 -9.05
N HIS A 693 -22.62 15.19 -7.82
CA HIS A 693 -22.39 14.44 -6.58
C HIS A 693 -23.60 14.62 -5.67
N ALA A 694 -24.16 13.52 -5.18
CA ALA A 694 -25.25 13.45 -4.21
C ALA A 694 -26.47 14.34 -4.54
N HIS A 695 -26.86 14.43 -5.83
CA HIS A 695 -27.96 15.28 -6.29
C HIS A 695 -29.05 14.50 -7.07
N PRO A 696 -29.81 13.60 -6.40
CA PRO A 696 -30.76 12.70 -7.06
C PRO A 696 -31.93 13.40 -7.78
N GLU A 697 -32.21 14.67 -7.47
CA GLU A 697 -33.28 15.46 -8.11
C GLU A 697 -32.89 16.04 -9.49
N LEU A 698 -31.61 15.96 -9.88
CA LEU A 698 -31.16 16.43 -11.19
C LEU A 698 -30.92 15.23 -12.11
N ASN A 699 -31.54 15.23 -13.29
CA ASN A 699 -31.37 14.18 -14.30
C ASN A 699 -30.01 14.33 -15.02
N ALA A 700 -28.93 14.02 -14.30
CA ALA A 700 -27.54 14.10 -14.75
C ALA A 700 -26.73 12.95 -14.13
N THR A 701 -25.62 12.57 -14.76
CA THR A 701 -24.78 11.44 -14.33
C THR A 701 -24.17 11.68 -12.95
N GLU A 702 -24.45 10.83 -11.97
CA GLU A 702 -23.74 10.80 -10.69
C GLU A 702 -22.30 10.33 -10.93
N ILE A 703 -21.32 11.21 -10.69
CA ILE A 703 -19.88 10.95 -10.85
C ILE A 703 -19.12 11.02 -9.52
N GLY A 704 -19.83 11.26 -8.41
CA GLY A 704 -19.26 11.47 -7.09
C GLY A 704 -18.30 12.66 -7.03
N PHE A 705 -17.52 12.74 -5.96
CA PHE A 705 -16.58 13.84 -5.73
C PHE A 705 -15.13 13.52 -6.13
N THR A 706 -14.75 12.24 -6.23
CA THR A 706 -13.36 11.76 -6.40
C THR A 706 -12.67 12.31 -7.64
N SER A 707 -13.31 12.19 -8.81
CA SER A 707 -12.76 12.68 -10.08
C SER A 707 -12.72 14.23 -10.15
N PRO A 708 -13.81 14.95 -9.81
CA PRO A 708 -13.78 16.40 -9.62
C PRO A 708 -12.71 16.92 -8.64
N TYR A 709 -12.48 16.23 -7.53
CA TYR A 709 -11.45 16.58 -6.54
C TYR A 709 -10.04 16.48 -7.13
N ARG A 710 -9.78 15.43 -7.90
CA ARG A 710 -8.53 15.24 -8.63
C ARG A 710 -8.31 16.30 -9.70
N GLU A 711 -9.31 16.59 -10.54
CA GLU A 711 -9.19 17.62 -11.57
C GLU A 711 -8.97 19.01 -10.96
N ALA A 712 -9.66 19.35 -9.87
CA ALA A 712 -9.48 20.62 -9.17
C ALA A 712 -8.03 20.87 -8.72
N PHE A 713 -7.39 19.89 -8.08
CA PHE A 713 -5.97 20.00 -7.71
C PHE A 713 -5.06 20.07 -8.93
N ARG A 714 -5.33 19.25 -9.96
CA ARG A 714 -4.56 19.25 -11.21
C ARG A 714 -4.59 20.60 -11.91
N ARG A 715 -5.75 21.24 -12.05
CA ARG A 715 -5.91 22.57 -12.66
C ARG A 715 -5.17 23.66 -11.90
N ALA A 716 -5.20 23.60 -10.56
CA ALA A 716 -4.43 24.53 -9.73
C ALA A 716 -2.91 24.37 -9.95
N LEU A 717 -2.42 23.13 -10.05
CA LEU A 717 -1.01 22.82 -10.29
C LEU A 717 -0.56 23.19 -11.71
N GLU A 718 -1.36 22.87 -12.73
CA GLU A 718 -1.16 23.29 -14.12
C GLU A 718 -1.01 24.81 -14.22
N ARG A 719 -1.92 25.57 -13.56
CA ARG A 719 -1.86 27.04 -13.54
C ARG A 719 -0.62 27.60 -12.85
N LEU A 720 -0.20 26.99 -11.74
CA LEU A 720 0.97 27.45 -10.99
C LEU A 720 2.29 27.12 -11.71
N GLY A 721 2.30 26.09 -12.57
CA GLY A 721 3.45 25.76 -13.42
C GLY A 721 3.53 26.57 -14.73
N SER A 722 2.40 27.03 -15.27
CA SER A 722 2.32 27.52 -16.66
C SER A 722 3.09 28.81 -16.97
N ASP A 723 3.37 29.66 -15.97
CA ASP A 723 4.17 30.88 -16.13
C ASP A 723 5.69 30.66 -15.88
N GLY A 724 6.10 29.43 -15.57
CA GLY A 724 7.51 29.08 -15.37
C GLY A 724 8.17 29.67 -14.11
N ARG A 725 7.44 30.44 -13.27
CA ARG A 725 8.00 31.07 -12.07
C ARG A 725 8.51 30.00 -11.09
N ARG A 726 9.75 30.18 -10.60
CA ARG A 726 10.31 29.33 -9.54
C ARG A 726 9.59 29.59 -8.22
N ARG A 727 8.74 28.65 -7.80
CA ARG A 727 7.89 28.73 -6.61
C ARG A 727 7.92 27.44 -5.78
N THR A 728 7.46 27.51 -4.54
CA THR A 728 7.16 26.33 -3.71
C THR A 728 5.64 26.16 -3.64
N VAL A 729 5.13 24.97 -3.95
CA VAL A 729 3.71 24.63 -3.80
C VAL A 729 3.61 23.52 -2.77
N VAL A 730 2.80 23.74 -1.73
CA VAL A 730 2.57 22.79 -0.63
C VAL A 730 1.11 22.39 -0.68
N LEU A 731 0.82 21.09 -0.75
CA LEU A 731 -0.56 20.61 -0.70
C LEU A 731 -0.87 20.12 0.72
N GLY A 732 -1.75 20.84 1.42
CA GLY A 732 -2.29 20.42 2.70
C GLY A 732 -3.33 19.31 2.51
N THR A 733 -3.15 18.18 3.18
CA THR A 733 -4.10 17.06 3.10
C THR A 733 -5.36 17.32 3.95
N PHE A 734 -6.42 16.56 3.70
CA PHE A 734 -7.72 16.74 4.36
C PHE A 734 -7.64 16.55 5.89
N ALA A 735 -8.06 17.55 6.67
CA ALA A 735 -8.13 17.52 8.13
C ALA A 735 -9.60 17.31 8.57
N PRO A 736 -10.00 16.12 9.07
CA PRO A 736 -11.41 15.75 9.18
C PRO A 736 -12.17 16.36 10.38
N PRO A 737 -13.51 16.49 10.26
CA PRO A 737 -14.37 16.91 11.36
C PRO A 737 -14.72 15.78 12.33
N HIS A 738 -15.06 16.15 13.57
CA HIS A 738 -15.38 15.22 14.67
C HIS A 738 -16.80 15.39 15.21
N PHE A 739 -17.81 15.25 14.35
CA PHE A 739 -19.23 15.28 14.78
C PHE A 739 -19.69 14.00 15.50
N ASP A 740 -18.86 12.96 15.58
CA ASP A 740 -19.11 11.68 16.27
C ASP A 740 -20.53 11.08 16.07
N GLY A 741 -21.02 11.16 14.83
CA GLY A 741 -22.33 10.63 14.38
C GLY A 741 -23.54 11.53 14.63
N LYS A 742 -23.33 12.73 15.20
CA LYS A 742 -24.39 13.68 15.58
C LYS A 742 -24.59 14.78 14.52
N PRO A 743 -25.78 15.38 14.42
CA PRO A 743 -26.02 16.48 13.49
C PRO A 743 -25.32 17.78 13.95
N ILE A 744 -25.05 18.69 13.01
CA ILE A 744 -24.42 20.01 13.26
C ILE A 744 -25.17 20.89 14.28
N PHE A 745 -26.41 20.57 14.63
CA PHE A 745 -27.23 21.28 15.61
C PHE A 745 -27.32 20.58 16.98
N ASP A 746 -26.55 19.53 17.24
CA ASP A 746 -26.47 18.86 18.54
C ASP A 746 -25.35 19.49 19.40
N PRO A 747 -25.65 20.07 20.59
CA PRO A 747 -24.68 20.71 21.49
C PRO A 747 -23.64 19.73 22.09
N THR A 748 -23.73 18.44 21.76
CA THR A 748 -22.82 17.38 22.22
C THR A 748 -22.02 16.72 21.09
N ALA A 749 -22.08 17.24 19.85
CA ALA A 749 -21.45 16.63 18.68
C ALA A 749 -19.91 16.48 18.79
N CYS A 750 -19.22 17.43 19.41
CA CYS A 750 -17.79 17.35 19.74
C CYS A 750 -17.55 17.84 21.17
N THR A 751 -17.71 16.96 22.16
CA THR A 751 -17.51 17.26 23.59
C THR A 751 -16.30 16.60 24.23
N ARG A 752 -15.40 16.01 23.42
CA ARG A 752 -14.12 15.48 23.95
C ARG A 752 -13.20 16.63 24.37
N THR A 753 -12.45 16.40 25.44
CA THR A 753 -11.53 17.39 26.03
C THR A 753 -10.07 16.94 26.00
N GLU A 754 -9.82 15.71 25.51
CA GLU A 754 -8.50 15.14 25.23
C GLU A 754 -8.45 14.59 23.80
N PRO A 755 -7.24 14.55 23.19
CA PRO A 755 -6.98 13.82 21.95
C PRO A 755 -7.46 12.36 21.99
N TYR A 756 -7.62 11.74 20.82
CA TYR A 756 -7.71 10.28 20.74
C TYR A 756 -6.35 9.63 21.03
N ARG A 757 -6.38 8.45 21.62
CA ARG A 757 -5.20 7.60 21.84
C ARG A 757 -4.89 6.79 20.57
N ASP A 758 -3.64 6.35 20.39
CA ASP A 758 -3.27 5.49 19.26
C ASP A 758 -4.14 4.23 19.23
N GLY A 759 -4.85 4.00 18.12
CA GLY A 759 -5.83 2.90 17.96
C GLY A 759 -7.26 3.19 18.43
N GLU A 760 -7.53 4.34 19.06
CA GLU A 760 -8.89 4.75 19.48
C GLU A 760 -9.69 5.37 18.32
N LYS A 761 -9.01 6.10 17.43
CA LYS A 761 -9.56 6.65 16.17
C LYS A 761 -8.58 6.36 15.04
N GLU A 762 -9.04 5.63 14.03
CA GLU A 762 -8.33 5.49 12.77
C GLU A 762 -8.88 6.52 11.77
N VAL A 763 -8.06 6.86 10.77
CA VAL A 763 -8.49 7.77 9.69
C VAL A 763 -9.60 7.09 8.88
N GLY A 764 -10.65 7.83 8.50
CA GLY A 764 -11.77 7.32 7.70
C GLY A 764 -11.44 7.10 6.23
N SER A 765 -12.36 6.48 5.49
CA SER A 765 -12.09 6.00 4.12
C SER A 765 -11.99 7.13 3.11
N ILE A 766 -12.87 8.12 3.21
CA ILE A 766 -12.92 9.30 2.35
C ILE A 766 -11.69 10.18 2.58
N GLU A 767 -11.35 10.42 3.85
CA GLU A 767 -10.15 11.13 4.28
C GLU A 767 -8.87 10.51 3.69
N ARG A 768 -8.81 9.17 3.66
CA ARG A 768 -7.68 8.43 3.10
C ARG A 768 -7.67 8.49 1.57
N GLU A 769 -8.81 8.37 0.92
CA GLU A 769 -8.95 8.51 -0.53
C GLU A 769 -8.46 9.89 -1.00
N MET A 770 -9.01 10.96 -0.41
CA MET A 770 -8.63 12.35 -0.66
C MET A 770 -7.14 12.61 -0.39
N ARG A 771 -6.60 12.05 0.71
CA ARG A 771 -5.16 12.08 0.97
C ARG A 771 -4.34 11.41 -0.14
N SER A 772 -4.75 10.26 -0.69
CA SER A 772 -4.06 9.64 -1.84
C SER A 772 -4.03 10.57 -3.05
N ILE A 773 -5.17 11.16 -3.40
CA ILE A 773 -5.30 12.07 -4.55
C ILE A 773 -4.35 13.25 -4.40
N VAL A 774 -4.26 13.85 -3.20
CA VAL A 774 -3.29 14.93 -2.91
C VAL A 774 -1.83 14.47 -3.12
N PHE A 775 -1.44 13.28 -2.64
CA PHE A 775 -0.09 12.75 -2.86
C PHE A 775 0.19 12.42 -4.33
N GLU A 776 -0.80 11.92 -5.07
CA GLU A 776 -0.67 11.52 -6.48
C GLU A 776 -0.55 12.73 -7.41
N GLU A 777 -1.41 13.74 -7.26
CA GLU A 777 -1.32 14.97 -8.05
C GLU A 777 -0.07 15.79 -7.67
N ALA A 778 0.36 15.77 -6.40
CA ALA A 778 1.66 16.34 -6.00
C ALA A 778 2.83 15.67 -6.72
N ALA A 779 2.85 14.33 -6.78
CA ALA A 779 3.89 13.56 -7.47
C ALA A 779 3.87 13.81 -9.00
N ALA A 780 2.69 13.88 -9.60
CA ALA A 780 2.52 14.19 -11.02
C ALA A 780 3.04 15.60 -11.36
N ALA A 781 2.69 16.62 -10.55
CA ALA A 781 3.16 17.99 -10.76
C ALA A 781 4.68 18.14 -10.49
N ALA A 782 5.23 17.41 -9.51
CA ALA A 782 6.68 17.37 -9.27
C ALA A 782 7.46 16.78 -10.46
N ALA A 783 6.88 15.81 -11.16
CA ALA A 783 7.48 15.23 -12.37
C ALA A 783 7.30 16.13 -13.62
N ALA A 784 6.18 16.86 -13.71
CA ALA A 784 5.85 17.67 -14.88
C ALA A 784 6.48 19.08 -14.89
N ALA A 785 6.63 19.72 -13.73
CA ALA A 785 6.98 21.14 -13.62
C ALA A 785 8.30 21.38 -12.88
N ALA A 786 9.44 21.22 -13.57
CA ALA A 786 10.79 21.36 -13.01
C ALA A 786 11.12 22.72 -12.36
N THR A 787 10.31 23.76 -12.59
CA THR A 787 10.43 25.08 -11.93
C THR A 787 9.71 25.15 -10.58
N MET A 788 8.74 24.26 -10.32
CA MET A 788 8.02 24.18 -9.05
C MET A 788 8.66 23.16 -8.10
N ARG A 789 8.92 23.57 -6.85
CA ARG A 789 9.12 22.60 -5.76
C ARG A 789 7.74 22.24 -5.18
N VAL A 790 7.24 21.06 -5.51
CA VAL A 790 5.97 20.54 -4.98
C VAL A 790 6.23 19.67 -3.75
N GLU A 791 5.49 19.91 -2.66
CA GLU A 791 5.60 19.21 -1.38
C GLU A 791 4.19 18.90 -0.83
N VAL A 792 4.08 17.96 0.12
CA VAL A 792 2.81 17.61 0.77
C VAL A 792 2.90 17.87 2.27
N GLU A 793 1.93 18.61 2.80
CA GLU A 793 1.72 18.85 4.21
C GLU A 793 0.63 17.89 4.72
N ASP A 794 1.08 16.70 5.12
CA ASP A 794 0.19 15.61 5.52
C ASP A 794 -0.24 15.72 6.99
N VAL A 795 -1.31 16.48 7.19
CA VAL A 795 -1.91 16.77 8.49
C VAL A 795 -3.09 15.84 8.81
N THR A 796 -3.52 15.00 7.86
CA THR A 796 -4.75 14.18 8.00
C THR A 796 -4.74 13.35 9.27
N ARG A 797 -3.67 12.59 9.53
CA ARG A 797 -3.60 11.71 10.71
C ARG A 797 -3.52 12.52 12.00
N LEU A 798 -2.67 13.55 12.07
CA LEU A 798 -2.53 14.33 13.31
C LEU A 798 -3.79 15.14 13.64
N ALA A 799 -4.55 15.60 12.63
CA ALA A 799 -5.86 16.23 12.80
C ALA A 799 -6.95 15.23 13.24
N THR A 800 -6.99 14.03 12.65
CA THR A 800 -7.88 12.92 13.07
C THR A 800 -7.77 12.61 14.57
N MET A 801 -6.63 12.86 15.20
CA MET A 801 -6.45 12.61 16.63
C MET A 801 -6.91 13.76 17.55
N ARG A 802 -7.47 14.88 17.04
CA ARG A 802 -7.72 16.12 17.80
C ARG A 802 -9.19 16.59 17.88
N PRO A 803 -10.13 15.74 18.34
CA PRO A 803 -11.52 16.13 18.55
C PRO A 803 -11.68 17.22 19.63
N ASP A 804 -10.70 17.35 20.51
CA ASP A 804 -10.65 18.32 21.61
C ASP A 804 -10.39 19.77 21.16
N GLY A 805 -9.77 19.95 20.00
CA GLY A 805 -9.35 21.26 19.50
C GLY A 805 -10.39 22.04 18.70
N HIS A 806 -11.60 21.50 18.52
CA HIS A 806 -12.70 22.17 17.83
C HIS A 806 -13.41 23.19 18.75
N PRO A 807 -14.02 24.27 18.20
CA PRO A 807 -14.84 25.20 18.99
C PRO A 807 -16.08 24.56 19.60
N GLY A 808 -16.71 23.62 18.90
CA GLY A 808 -17.99 23.05 19.30
C GLY A 808 -19.05 24.14 19.50
N VAL A 809 -19.67 24.16 20.68
CA VAL A 809 -20.63 25.19 21.08
C VAL A 809 -19.99 26.57 21.31
N TYR A 810 -18.69 26.62 21.60
CA TYR A 810 -17.92 27.85 21.78
C TYR A 810 -17.51 28.51 20.45
N MET A 811 -18.16 28.10 19.34
CA MET A 811 -18.31 28.95 18.16
C MET A 811 -19.22 30.17 18.43
N HIS A 812 -20.11 30.06 19.43
CA HIS A 812 -20.92 31.16 19.94
C HIS A 812 -20.27 31.71 21.21
N ARG A 813 -20.42 33.02 21.44
CA ARG A 813 -19.91 33.66 22.64
C ARG A 813 -20.75 33.32 23.88
N ASP A 814 -20.07 32.94 24.95
CA ASP A 814 -20.62 32.75 26.30
C ASP A 814 -21.88 31.84 26.33
N PRO A 815 -21.88 30.65 25.66
CA PRO A 815 -23.09 29.92 25.26
C PRO A 815 -23.93 29.34 26.42
N PHE A 816 -23.43 29.42 27.66
CA PHE A 816 -24.09 28.95 28.87
C PHE A 816 -24.32 30.05 29.93
N ALA A 817 -23.99 31.31 29.63
CA ALA A 817 -24.06 32.41 30.61
C ALA A 817 -25.48 32.72 31.13
N GLY A 818 -26.52 32.26 30.44
CA GLY A 818 -27.92 32.36 30.91
C GLY A 818 -28.29 31.43 32.08
N GLY A 819 -27.39 30.56 32.55
CA GLY A 819 -27.60 29.70 33.72
C GLY A 819 -28.62 28.55 33.56
N GLY A 820 -29.25 28.43 32.39
CA GLY A 820 -30.16 27.34 32.05
C GLY A 820 -29.45 26.02 31.72
N ALA A 821 -30.23 24.95 31.55
CA ALA A 821 -29.74 23.70 30.98
C ALA A 821 -29.22 23.92 29.54
N ARG A 822 -28.34 23.02 29.06
CA ARG A 822 -27.88 23.06 27.66
C ARG A 822 -29.10 23.01 26.72
N PRO A 823 -29.24 23.95 25.76
CA PRO A 823 -30.39 23.96 24.86
C PRO A 823 -30.37 22.70 23.97
N GLU A 824 -31.52 22.05 23.77
CA GLU A 824 -31.63 20.80 23.00
C GLU A 824 -31.05 20.90 21.58
N ARG A 825 -31.03 22.10 21.01
CA ARG A 825 -30.56 22.37 19.65
C ARG A 825 -29.70 23.64 19.61
N MET A 826 -28.43 23.48 19.23
CA MET A 826 -27.45 24.56 19.08
C MET A 826 -26.45 24.22 17.97
N GLN A 827 -26.21 25.14 17.04
CA GLN A 827 -25.20 24.94 16.01
C GLN A 827 -23.81 24.78 16.66
N THR A 828 -23.07 23.76 16.26
CA THR A 828 -21.86 23.31 16.92
C THR A 828 -20.77 23.07 15.86
N ASP A 829 -19.62 23.75 15.97
CA ASP A 829 -18.54 23.65 14.99
C ASP A 829 -17.53 22.55 15.37
N CYS A 830 -17.69 21.39 14.74
CA CYS A 830 -16.77 20.25 14.88
C CYS A 830 -15.85 20.08 13.67
N LEU A 831 -15.58 21.16 12.91
CA LEU A 831 -14.80 21.13 11.67
C LEU A 831 -13.54 22.00 11.79
N HIS A 832 -13.68 23.28 12.16
CA HIS A 832 -12.53 24.18 12.31
C HIS A 832 -11.76 23.93 13.61
N SER A 833 -10.51 24.37 13.69
CA SER A 833 -9.78 24.44 14.97
C SER A 833 -10.01 25.77 15.69
N CYS A 834 -10.05 25.72 17.03
CA CYS A 834 -9.80 26.87 17.89
C CYS A 834 -8.45 27.53 17.54
N LEU A 835 -8.34 28.84 17.78
CA LEU A 835 -7.11 29.62 17.60
C LEU A 835 -6.75 30.35 18.91
N PRO A 836 -5.60 30.05 19.56
CA PRO A 836 -4.66 28.96 19.29
C PRO A 836 -5.28 27.56 19.42
N GLY A 837 -4.63 26.55 18.86
CA GLY A 837 -5.16 25.17 18.78
C GLY A 837 -4.36 24.22 17.87
N PRO A 838 -4.93 23.06 17.48
CA PRO A 838 -4.21 22.01 16.74
C PRO A 838 -3.58 22.47 15.42
N VAL A 839 -4.21 23.41 14.73
CA VAL A 839 -3.79 23.94 13.44
C VAL A 839 -2.46 24.73 13.51
N ASP A 840 -2.05 25.19 14.70
CA ASP A 840 -0.74 25.80 14.92
C ASP A 840 0.41 24.84 14.59
N THR A 841 0.20 23.53 14.80
CA THR A 841 1.17 22.48 14.44
C THR A 841 1.25 22.24 12.93
N PHE A 842 0.25 22.65 12.14
CA PHE A 842 0.36 22.59 10.68
C PHE A 842 1.43 23.61 10.27
N ASN A 843 1.37 24.83 10.81
CA ASN A 843 2.36 25.88 10.57
C ASN A 843 3.78 25.54 11.08
N GLU A 844 3.90 24.68 12.11
CA GLU A 844 5.19 24.08 12.51
C GLU A 844 5.78 23.19 11.41
N ILE A 845 4.95 22.37 10.74
CA ILE A 845 5.35 21.49 9.64
C ILE A 845 5.70 22.31 8.40
N LEU A 846 4.88 23.30 8.03
CA LEU A 846 5.13 24.25 6.93
C LEU A 846 6.49 24.94 7.09
N LEU A 847 6.82 25.39 8.31
CA LEU A 847 8.14 25.97 8.64
C LEU A 847 9.29 24.99 8.32
N GLN A 848 9.13 23.69 8.58
CA GLN A 848 10.15 22.69 8.24
C GLN A 848 10.23 22.43 6.73
N ILE A 849 9.09 22.37 6.03
CA ILE A 849 9.02 22.23 4.56
C ILE A 849 9.78 23.37 3.88
N LEU A 850 9.60 24.61 4.34
CA LEU A 850 10.32 25.78 3.85
C LEU A 850 11.80 25.79 4.28
N SER A 851 12.11 25.44 5.53
CA SER A 851 13.48 25.44 6.07
C SER A 851 14.42 24.44 5.38
N ARG A 852 13.87 23.35 4.82
CA ARG A 852 14.61 22.37 4.00
C ARG A 852 15.32 22.99 2.79
N GLN A 853 14.98 24.23 2.36
CA GLN A 853 15.65 24.93 1.25
C GLN A 853 17.14 25.25 1.50
N ARG A 854 17.68 25.13 2.73
CA ARG A 854 19.03 25.62 3.08
C ARG A 854 20.22 24.66 2.83
N LYS A 855 20.02 23.46 2.27
CA LYS A 855 21.14 22.60 1.78
C LYS A 855 21.32 22.68 0.25
N PHE A 856 21.60 23.88 -0.24
CA PHE A 856 22.23 24.08 -1.55
C PHE A 856 23.71 24.43 -1.29
N ILE A 857 24.65 23.57 -1.71
CA ILE A 857 26.09 23.88 -1.69
C ILE A 857 26.43 24.42 -3.08
N PRO A 858 26.75 25.72 -3.23
CA PRO A 858 26.94 26.34 -4.54
C PRO A 858 28.38 26.17 -5.03
N ASN A 859 28.75 24.95 -5.43
CA ASN A 859 29.75 24.77 -6.48
C ASN A 859 28.94 24.64 -7.78
N MET A 860 29.12 25.45 -8.82
CA MET A 860 30.37 25.98 -9.35
C MET A 860 30.10 27.23 -10.20
N TRP A 861 30.62 28.39 -9.77
CA TRP A 861 31.02 29.52 -10.62
C TRP A 861 32.15 30.24 -9.89
N GLU A 862 33.34 30.21 -10.48
CA GLU A 862 34.55 30.86 -9.95
C GLU A 862 34.75 32.17 -10.71
N GLY A 863 34.97 33.28 -10.00
CA GLY A 863 35.10 34.62 -10.58
C GLY A 863 34.96 35.74 -9.54
N ASP A 864 35.86 36.72 -9.67
CA ASP A 864 36.00 38.01 -8.95
C ASP A 864 34.67 38.69 -8.52
N GLU A 865 34.53 39.48 -7.44
CA GLU A 865 35.42 39.91 -6.33
C GLU A 865 34.48 40.51 -5.21
N ARG A 866 34.87 41.07 -4.05
CA ARG A 866 36.16 41.46 -3.43
C ARG A 866 36.08 41.32 -1.89
N ALA A 867 37.19 41.44 -1.18
CA ALA A 867 37.21 41.43 0.29
C ALA A 867 36.73 42.74 0.94
N CYS A 868 35.98 42.63 2.04
CA CYS A 868 35.80 43.69 3.05
C CYS A 868 35.56 43.07 4.43
N ALA A 869 36.58 43.10 5.30
CA ALA A 869 36.45 42.72 6.71
C ALA A 869 35.97 43.91 7.56
N THR A 870 35.18 43.66 8.59
CA THR A 870 34.67 44.71 9.47
C THR A 870 35.75 45.25 10.42
N HIS A 871 35.87 46.57 10.47
CA HIS A 871 36.60 47.27 11.54
C HIS A 871 35.73 48.39 12.14
N ARG A 872 36.07 48.80 13.37
CA ARG A 872 35.22 49.68 14.19
C ARG A 872 35.31 51.17 13.81
N GLN A 873 34.26 51.92 14.19
CA GLN A 873 34.11 53.38 14.16
C GLN A 873 33.73 53.99 12.79
N GLY A 874 32.71 54.86 12.77
CA GLY A 874 32.24 55.59 11.58
C GLY A 874 30.72 55.77 11.55
N VAL A 875 30.24 56.95 11.15
CA VAL A 875 28.82 57.39 11.21
C VAL A 875 28.32 57.75 9.81
N MET A 876 27.04 57.45 9.50
CA MET A 876 26.29 57.92 8.31
C MET A 876 26.76 57.32 6.94
N PRO A 877 26.04 57.47 5.80
CA PRO A 877 25.35 56.31 5.21
C PRO A 877 25.75 55.98 3.76
N CYS A 878 25.37 54.79 3.28
CA CYS A 878 25.59 54.39 1.89
C CYS A 878 24.51 54.95 0.95
N GLU A 879 24.89 55.88 0.07
CA GLU A 879 24.07 56.27 -1.09
C GLU A 879 24.00 55.16 -2.16
N ARG A 880 22.97 55.22 -3.01
CA ARG A 880 22.80 54.35 -4.18
C ARG A 880 23.19 55.11 -5.45
N LYS A 881 24.00 54.48 -6.31
CA LYS A 881 24.15 54.89 -7.72
C LYS A 881 23.96 53.69 -8.64
N ASP A 882 23.16 53.90 -9.68
CA ASP A 882 23.09 53.03 -10.85
C ASP A 882 24.17 53.44 -11.85
N GLU A 883 24.80 52.48 -12.52
CA GLU A 883 25.60 52.74 -13.73
C GLU A 883 25.06 51.95 -14.93
N ARG A 884 24.32 52.67 -15.78
CA ARG A 884 24.13 52.33 -17.19
C ARG A 884 24.34 53.58 -18.04
N GLY A 885 25.58 53.77 -18.47
CA GLY A 885 25.85 54.33 -19.79
C GLY A 885 26.17 53.19 -20.76
N GLU A 886 26.03 53.31 -22.08
CA GLU A 886 25.47 54.35 -22.94
C GLU A 886 25.49 53.75 -24.38
N ASN A 887 24.85 54.22 -25.45
CA ASN A 887 23.95 55.34 -25.75
C ASN A 887 23.25 55.01 -27.10
N LYS A 888 22.02 55.49 -27.37
CA LYS A 888 21.70 56.29 -28.59
C LYS A 888 20.24 56.72 -28.76
N SER A 889 20.07 58.04 -28.71
CA SER A 889 19.26 58.91 -29.60
C SER A 889 17.74 58.73 -29.78
N GLY A 890 17.00 59.77 -29.33
CA GLY A 890 15.77 60.26 -29.97
C GLY A 890 14.44 59.95 -29.24
N GLY A 891 13.63 60.92 -28.81
CA GLY A 891 13.85 62.37 -28.70
C GLY A 891 12.55 63.20 -28.69
N LEU A 892 12.49 64.26 -27.87
CA LEU A 892 11.47 65.35 -27.84
C LEU A 892 10.02 64.95 -27.49
N HIS A 893 9.18 65.76 -26.81
CA HIS A 893 9.39 66.98 -26.00
C HIS A 893 8.12 67.25 -25.15
N MET A 894 8.25 67.90 -23.97
CA MET A 894 7.22 68.66 -23.18
C MET A 894 5.88 67.96 -22.83
N GLY A 895 5.31 68.01 -21.62
CA GLY A 895 5.43 68.97 -20.51
C GLY A 895 4.26 69.99 -20.51
N PRO A 896 3.94 70.72 -19.41
CA PRO A 896 4.48 70.65 -18.03
C PRO A 896 3.41 70.70 -16.90
N THR A 897 3.85 70.67 -15.62
CA THR A 897 3.26 71.26 -14.36
C THR A 897 1.74 71.38 -14.16
N VAL A 898 1.19 71.06 -12.99
CA VAL A 898 1.20 71.85 -11.73
C VAL A 898 0.60 71.00 -10.57
N PHE A 899 0.72 71.27 -9.25
CA PHE A 899 1.75 71.75 -8.29
C PHE A 899 1.03 71.95 -6.92
N PHE A 900 1.70 71.79 -5.76
CA PHE A 900 1.19 72.06 -4.38
C PHE A 900 0.05 71.12 -3.87
N PHE A 901 -0.15 70.81 -2.57
CA PHE A 901 0.70 70.73 -1.35
C PHE A 901 -0.14 70.15 -0.18
N ILE A 902 0.48 69.50 0.83
CA ILE A 902 0.02 69.37 2.25
C ILE A 902 -1.35 68.67 2.52
N SER A 903 -1.61 67.90 3.59
CA SER A 903 -0.87 67.10 4.59
C SER A 903 -1.92 66.35 5.45
N TYR A 904 -1.51 65.42 6.32
CA TYR A 904 -2.35 64.70 7.31
C TYR A 904 -3.44 63.78 6.68
N ILE A 905 -3.47 62.46 6.90
CA ILE A 905 -2.87 61.61 7.96
C ILE A 905 -2.17 60.40 7.32
#